data_AF-A0A4U8U8Y9-F1
#
_entry.id   AF-A0A4U8U8Y9-F1
#
_cell.length_a   1.000
_cell.length_b   1.000
_cell.length_c   1.000
_cell.angle_alpha   90.00
_cell.angle_beta   90.00
_cell.angle_gamma   90.00
#
_symmetry.space_group_name_H-M   'P 1'
#
loop_
_entity.id
_entity.type
_entity.pdbx_description
1 polymer ?
#
loop_
_entity_poly.entity_id
_entity_poly.type
_entity_poly.pdbx_seq_one_letter_code
_entity_poly.pdbx_strand_id
1 'polypeptide(L)'
;MVKKTNPNIPYSLNDFPKVLPQVKFFTKEPIENTQKEIKAFVGWDGIVIFDPSLDILQTLKIYAKQYQNYAQSCGRCTPGKYGGKVLYELLEKLQNYDYASDCEALKDIEKLKEVCELMKATSKCEVGKTTPNPILQILKERPEVFAKALPLSKQKDSSREKQAQSLNDLTEQLRQSTKKLQDAKDFVDKVQQSIESGVTPASLVHDVMQRIENIKATQEKEDLESIMIESARKIARENVDSIKETHKNPAEVSLSDFSGFQSKGEGSYLSGNDRALSVDAVAKQQIHTCKSAKSNKETTQNLDSKNCHIERSEISSIESNKDVSPFSKAQHDKILNANTADTENARKSAKNTTQEIKTHTLMPVTYNLTRDNSTENTFESLERYKSAITTKINNLEYISKITAPCTDECPSRVDIPAYIEGVKDMRYLDSLSSTRGSMPLAQVCGRVCPHPCENACRRAILDDPISIMELKRIGANIEFSKKQTSKWQGYSHPNNIEKREFANKSVGVIGAGPAGLSSAYYMALRGIKVDVYEALPVLGGEVAVGVPNYRMPINEYNHDIESLKSLGVIFHTNFLVDSRNISELEFKHDALVIAVGTRASKKLGCKNENTSLKGYLPAIKFMDSVNLAQKFNIGELPNLAGKKVVCVGGGFTSMDVVRCCVRLGASSVIMLYRRDEATIIKNTSKEEYHEACEEGVVFQFLSAVDEIIEQDSRIKALKINRYELIKSDTSSKGELKLIEDGGVMLECDILIPAVSQEMDFPLDSSFGVEISKWKTIAVDDASFSTTKKGIFAAGDCVSGPLTIVNAVGQGRRVASVVANFLQTGEVAINDDERMEDLLKQIGVFDKNREIKGFLSGNTRAVSDKLQPEYRAGNFEEVNLGFDNEMAINEAQRCMRCYYISMCVVGCDTESRLDSNNNKEALQKETT
;
A
#
# COMPACT_ATOMS: atom_id res chain seq x y z
N MET A 1 -12.29 -12.80 16.98
CA MET A 1 -11.42 -12.58 18.15
C MET A 1 -10.55 -13.81 18.35
N VAL A 2 -9.25 -13.64 18.56
CA VAL A 2 -8.37 -14.66 19.18
C VAL A 2 -7.84 -14.02 20.46
N LYS A 3 -7.71 -14.78 21.54
CA LYS A 3 -7.42 -14.23 22.87
C LYS A 3 -5.97 -13.70 22.98
N LYS A 4 -5.78 -12.75 23.90
CA LYS A 4 -4.48 -12.36 24.46
C LYS A 4 -3.82 -13.55 25.21
N THR A 5 -2.61 -13.31 25.71
CA THR A 5 -1.83 -14.14 26.65
C THR A 5 -1.43 -15.53 26.15
N ASN A 6 -0.33 -15.57 25.39
CA ASN A 6 0.69 -16.60 25.58
C ASN A 6 1.47 -16.23 26.87
N PRO A 7 1.64 -17.12 27.86
CA PRO A 7 2.34 -16.79 29.12
C PRO A 7 3.81 -16.37 28.97
N ASN A 8 4.47 -16.73 27.87
CA ASN A 8 5.87 -16.39 27.60
C ASN A 8 6.02 -15.10 26.76
N ILE A 9 5.13 -14.12 26.92
CA ILE A 9 5.25 -12.80 26.27
C ILE A 9 5.23 -11.70 27.34
N PRO A 10 6.34 -10.97 27.53
CA PRO A 10 6.31 -9.69 28.23
C PRO A 10 5.74 -8.60 27.30
N TYR A 11 4.79 -7.83 27.82
CA TYR A 11 4.22 -6.60 27.22
C TYR A 11 3.27 -6.74 26.02
N SER A 12 2.79 -5.60 25.51
CA SER A 12 1.49 -5.46 24.83
C SER A 12 1.53 -4.47 23.66
N LEU A 13 0.79 -4.78 22.60
CA LEU A 13 0.72 -4.07 21.30
C LEU A 13 0.09 -2.64 21.34
N ASN A 14 0.11 -1.96 22.49
CA ASN A 14 -0.51 -0.64 22.66
C ASN A 14 0.47 0.54 22.52
N ASP A 15 1.76 0.31 22.80
CA ASP A 15 2.72 1.39 22.99
C ASP A 15 3.49 1.80 21.72
N PHE A 16 3.25 1.10 20.60
CA PHE A 16 3.68 1.52 19.27
C PHE A 16 2.69 2.56 18.69
N PRO A 17 3.11 3.81 18.44
CA PRO A 17 2.22 4.86 17.96
C PRO A 17 1.90 4.68 16.46
N LYS A 18 0.61 4.57 16.12
CA LYS A 18 0.09 4.29 14.75
C LYS A 18 0.16 5.48 13.78
N VAL A 19 0.85 6.53 14.18
CA VAL A 19 1.30 7.70 13.41
C VAL A 19 2.62 8.07 14.06
N LEU A 20 3.71 8.26 13.30
CA LEU A 20 4.99 8.70 13.86
C LEU A 20 4.78 10.03 14.60
N PRO A 21 4.83 10.07 15.95
CA PRO A 21 4.39 11.22 16.70
C PRO A 21 5.52 12.25 16.80
N GLN A 22 5.16 13.50 17.06
CA GLN A 22 6.14 14.51 17.46
C GLN A 22 6.87 14.03 18.71
N VAL A 23 8.21 13.93 18.59
CA VAL A 23 9.20 13.57 19.62
C VAL A 23 8.67 12.76 20.81
N LYS A 24 8.69 11.44 20.66
CA LYS A 24 8.97 10.56 21.81
C LYS A 24 10.33 9.91 21.61
N PHE A 25 11.23 10.15 22.57
CA PHE A 25 12.45 9.36 22.71
C PHE A 25 12.03 7.97 23.18
N PHE A 26 12.12 6.97 22.30
CA PHE A 26 11.82 5.59 22.64
C PHE A 26 12.99 5.04 23.46
N THR A 27 12.71 4.54 24.67
CA THR A 27 13.69 3.81 25.48
C THR A 27 14.00 2.46 24.85
N LYS A 28 15.26 2.02 24.97
CA LYS A 28 15.77 0.75 24.42
C LYS A 28 14.95 -0.46 24.86
N GLU A 29 14.38 -1.19 23.89
CA GLU A 29 14.25 -2.64 23.95
C GLU A 29 14.66 -3.22 22.58
N PRO A 30 15.23 -4.45 22.50
CA PRO A 30 15.75 -5.00 21.25
C PRO A 30 14.64 -5.46 20.29
N ILE A 31 14.90 -5.43 18.99
CA ILE A 31 14.04 -6.08 17.99
C ILE A 31 14.47 -7.55 17.89
N GLU A 32 13.57 -8.47 18.21
CA GLU A 32 13.79 -9.91 18.07
C GLU A 32 14.21 -10.28 16.63
N ASN A 33 15.09 -11.27 16.48
CA ASN A 33 15.77 -11.62 15.23
C ASN A 33 16.70 -10.54 14.62
N THR A 34 17.08 -9.50 15.38
CA THR A 34 18.31 -8.74 15.11
C THR A 34 19.32 -8.91 16.25
N GLN A 35 20.52 -9.41 15.93
CA GLN A 35 21.67 -9.36 16.86
C GLN A 35 22.17 -7.92 17.08
N LYS A 36 21.77 -6.99 16.21
CA LYS A 36 22.21 -5.59 16.16
C LYS A 36 21.12 -4.65 16.66
N GLU A 37 21.40 -3.93 17.75
CA GLU A 37 20.52 -2.88 18.27
C GLU A 37 20.30 -1.75 17.25
N ILE A 38 19.04 -1.36 17.01
CA ILE A 38 18.72 -0.15 16.23
C ILE A 38 19.00 1.10 17.08
N LYS A 39 19.91 1.93 16.60
CA LYS A 39 20.37 3.17 17.24
C LYS A 39 19.59 4.40 16.76
N ALA A 40 19.11 4.39 15.52
CA ALA A 40 18.18 5.41 14.99
C ALA A 40 17.36 4.88 13.80
N PHE A 41 16.20 5.50 13.56
CA PHE A 41 15.40 5.37 12.35
C PHE A 41 15.17 6.75 11.72
N VAL A 42 15.42 6.88 10.43
CA VAL A 42 15.25 8.11 9.65
C VAL A 42 14.27 7.84 8.52
N GLY A 43 13.25 8.69 8.35
CA GLY A 43 12.24 8.48 7.33
C GLY A 43 11.47 9.73 6.93
N TRP A 44 10.38 9.50 6.19
CA TRP A 44 9.61 10.53 5.51
C TRP A 44 8.83 11.49 6.45
N ASP A 45 8.62 11.12 7.71
CA ASP A 45 7.97 11.97 8.73
C ASP A 45 8.95 12.62 9.72
N GLY A 46 10.20 12.14 9.77
CA GLY A 46 11.19 12.63 10.74
C GLY A 46 12.26 11.60 11.08
N ILE A 47 12.96 11.84 12.18
CA ILE A 47 14.01 11.00 12.74
C ILE A 47 13.70 10.65 14.20
N VAL A 48 13.91 9.38 14.53
CA VAL A 48 13.86 8.81 15.87
C VAL A 48 15.26 8.33 16.25
N ILE A 49 15.71 8.70 17.45
CA ILE A 49 17.03 8.34 17.98
C ILE A 49 16.82 7.55 19.27
N PHE A 50 17.32 6.32 19.29
CA PHE A 50 17.28 5.40 20.44
C PHE A 50 18.60 5.45 21.23
N ASP A 51 19.72 5.73 20.54
CA ASP A 51 21.05 5.86 21.13
C ASP A 51 21.54 7.32 21.11
N PRO A 52 21.66 7.99 22.28
CA PRO A 52 22.09 9.38 22.35
C PRO A 52 23.58 9.61 22.04
N SER A 53 24.39 8.55 21.89
CA SER A 53 25.80 8.66 21.48
C SER A 53 26.02 8.82 19.97
N LEU A 54 24.95 8.66 19.17
CA LEU A 54 25.01 8.70 17.72
C LEU A 54 25.36 10.10 17.18
N ASP A 55 26.26 10.17 16.19
CA ASP A 55 26.45 11.40 15.41
C ASP A 55 25.23 11.64 14.50
N ILE A 56 24.36 12.55 14.95
CA ILE A 56 23.14 12.95 14.27
C ILE A 56 23.47 13.68 12.94
N LEU A 57 24.54 14.46 12.88
CA LEU A 57 24.93 15.21 11.69
C LEU A 57 25.46 14.26 10.60
N GLN A 58 26.31 13.31 10.99
CA GLN A 58 26.73 12.19 10.12
C GLN A 58 25.51 11.41 9.61
N THR A 59 24.56 11.11 10.49
CA THR A 59 23.34 10.35 10.15
C THR A 59 22.47 11.09 9.13
N LEU A 60 22.25 12.40 9.32
CA LEU A 60 21.56 13.24 8.33
C LEU A 60 22.33 13.32 7.01
N LYS A 61 23.67 13.45 7.04
CA LYS A 61 24.51 13.48 5.82
C LYS A 61 24.37 12.19 5.01
N ILE A 62 24.39 11.03 5.67
CA ILE A 62 24.23 9.74 4.98
C ILE A 62 22.81 9.59 4.42
N TYR A 63 21.78 9.97 5.16
CA TYR A 63 20.40 9.99 4.67
C TYR A 63 20.24 10.87 3.41
N ALA A 64 20.83 12.08 3.42
CA ALA A 64 20.87 12.96 2.26
C ALA A 64 21.64 12.33 1.07
N LYS A 65 22.74 11.62 1.33
CA LYS A 65 23.49 10.86 0.31
C LYS A 65 22.63 9.79 -0.35
N GLN A 66 21.88 9.01 0.44
CA GLN A 66 21.04 7.94 -0.09
C GLN A 66 19.84 8.48 -0.88
N TYR A 67 19.26 9.61 -0.43
CA TYR A 67 18.30 10.33 -1.27
C TYR A 67 18.94 10.82 -2.57
N GLN A 68 20.16 11.34 -2.53
CA GLN A 68 20.85 11.85 -3.71
C GLN A 68 21.16 10.75 -4.74
N ASN A 69 21.55 9.56 -4.28
CA ASN A 69 21.70 8.37 -5.13
C ASN A 69 20.40 8.08 -5.91
N TYR A 70 19.26 8.01 -5.21
CA TYR A 70 17.94 7.89 -5.83
C TYR A 70 17.60 9.08 -6.76
N ALA A 71 17.91 10.31 -6.35
CA ALA A 71 17.54 11.52 -7.08
C ALA A 71 18.29 11.69 -8.42
N GLN A 72 19.52 11.17 -8.49
CA GLN A 72 20.33 11.16 -9.71
C GLN A 72 19.69 10.30 -10.81
N SER A 73 19.42 9.03 -10.54
CA SER A 73 18.74 8.10 -11.46
C SER A 73 17.25 8.44 -11.68
N CYS A 74 16.62 9.15 -10.74
CA CYS A 74 15.23 9.62 -10.89
C CYS A 74 15.10 10.74 -11.93
N GLY A 75 15.95 11.77 -11.87
CA GLY A 75 16.06 12.82 -12.90
C GLY A 75 14.89 13.80 -13.12
N ARG A 76 13.65 13.45 -12.76
CA ARG A 76 12.39 14.11 -13.23
C ARG A 76 12.18 15.58 -12.82
N CYS A 77 12.89 16.12 -11.83
CA CYS A 77 12.71 17.51 -11.39
C CYS A 77 13.96 18.14 -10.75
N THR A 78 14.23 19.41 -11.05
CA THR A 78 15.38 20.17 -10.55
C THR A 78 15.46 20.25 -9.02
N PRO A 79 14.37 20.57 -8.28
CA PRO A 79 14.43 20.66 -6.81
C PRO A 79 14.81 19.32 -6.18
N GLY A 80 14.35 18.20 -6.73
CA GLY A 80 14.75 16.87 -6.25
C GLY A 80 16.21 16.54 -6.59
N LYS A 81 16.58 16.61 -7.89
CA LYS A 81 17.91 16.17 -8.38
C LYS A 81 19.08 17.00 -7.85
N TYR A 82 18.89 18.31 -7.69
CA TYR A 82 19.94 19.22 -7.24
C TYR A 82 19.79 19.59 -5.76
N GLY A 83 18.55 19.68 -5.23
CA GLY A 83 18.34 19.90 -3.81
C GLY A 83 18.95 18.78 -2.96
N GLY A 84 18.76 17.51 -3.34
CA GLY A 84 19.41 16.38 -2.67
C GLY A 84 20.95 16.50 -2.63
N LYS A 85 21.55 17.00 -3.72
CA LYS A 85 22.99 17.25 -3.81
C LYS A 85 23.42 18.36 -2.85
N VAL A 86 22.71 19.49 -2.86
CA VAL A 86 23.00 20.65 -2.01
C VAL A 86 22.78 20.32 -0.53
N LEU A 87 21.77 19.52 -0.17
CA LEU A 87 21.59 19.01 1.19
C LEU A 87 22.82 18.19 1.63
N TYR A 88 23.30 17.26 0.79
CA TYR A 88 24.49 16.47 1.08
C TYR A 88 25.75 17.36 1.23
N GLU A 89 26.00 18.26 0.28
CA GLU A 89 27.19 19.13 0.27
C GLU A 89 27.20 20.12 1.44
N LEU A 90 26.05 20.68 1.83
CA LEU A 90 25.93 21.53 3.02
C LEU A 90 26.12 20.72 4.31
N LEU A 91 25.55 19.52 4.42
CA LEU A 91 25.77 18.66 5.60
C LEU A 91 27.22 18.15 5.67
N GLU A 92 27.91 17.98 4.54
CA GLU A 92 29.34 17.68 4.47
C GLU A 92 30.20 18.87 4.92
N LYS A 93 29.93 20.09 4.41
CA LYS A 93 30.62 21.31 4.86
C LYS A 93 30.38 21.56 6.36
N LEU A 94 29.14 21.38 6.84
CA LEU A 94 28.77 21.53 8.25
C LEU A 94 29.43 20.52 9.18
N GLN A 95 29.83 19.33 8.70
CA GLN A 95 30.58 18.35 9.50
C GLN A 95 32.09 18.68 9.56
N ASN A 96 32.60 19.47 8.62
CA ASN A 96 34.03 19.72 8.42
C ASN A 96 34.49 21.14 8.82
N TYR A 97 33.62 21.98 9.37
CA TYR A 97 33.98 23.31 9.87
C TYR A 97 34.95 23.23 11.05
N ASP A 98 35.93 24.15 11.09
CA ASP A 98 36.76 24.38 12.26
C ASP A 98 36.11 25.44 13.18
N TYR A 99 36.21 25.21 14.50
CA TYR A 99 35.40 25.80 15.55
C TYR A 99 35.77 27.27 15.87
N ALA A 100 36.86 27.77 15.27
CA ALA A 100 37.55 28.98 15.72
C ALA A 100 37.13 30.28 15.01
N SER A 101 36.68 30.23 13.74
CA SER A 101 36.61 31.41 12.87
C SER A 101 35.30 31.64 12.11
N ASP A 102 34.55 30.59 11.79
CA ASP A 102 33.74 30.63 10.56
C ASP A 102 32.31 31.14 10.77
N CYS A 103 32.13 32.44 10.50
CA CYS A 103 30.81 33.07 10.42
C CYS A 103 29.96 32.59 9.21
N GLU A 104 30.53 31.76 8.33
CA GLU A 104 29.82 31.13 7.22
C GLU A 104 28.86 30.02 7.66
N ALA A 105 29.16 29.29 8.75
CA ALA A 105 28.34 28.16 9.18
C ALA A 105 26.88 28.54 9.47
N LEU A 106 26.64 29.74 10.02
CA LEU A 106 25.29 30.28 10.20
C LEU A 106 24.54 30.47 8.87
N LYS A 107 25.26 30.93 7.82
CA LYS A 107 24.69 31.11 6.47
C LYS A 107 24.39 29.75 5.83
N ASP A 108 25.24 28.76 6.03
CA ASP A 108 25.02 27.40 5.50
C ASP A 108 23.88 26.67 6.22
N ILE A 109 23.69 26.90 7.53
CA ILE A 109 22.51 26.42 8.29
C ILE A 109 21.23 27.09 7.77
N GLU A 110 21.27 28.40 7.51
CA GLU A 110 20.14 29.13 6.91
C GLU A 110 19.86 28.63 5.48
N LYS A 111 20.89 28.42 4.66
CA LYS A 111 20.76 27.89 3.29
C LYS A 111 20.27 26.44 3.27
N LEU A 112 20.69 25.61 4.23
CA LEU A 112 20.18 24.26 4.43
C LEU A 112 18.67 24.27 4.70
N LYS A 113 18.21 25.22 5.52
CA LYS A 113 16.78 25.44 5.80
C LYS A 113 16.02 25.97 4.56
N GLU A 114 16.57 26.93 3.83
CA GLU A 114 15.98 27.42 2.56
C GLU A 114 15.78 26.27 1.57
N VAL A 115 16.82 25.46 1.35
CA VAL A 115 16.79 24.33 0.40
C VAL A 115 15.81 23.25 0.86
N CYS A 116 15.74 22.97 2.16
CA CYS A 116 14.74 22.06 2.74
C CYS A 116 13.30 22.49 2.42
N GLU A 117 12.93 23.74 2.71
CA GLU A 117 11.57 24.22 2.46
C GLU A 117 11.28 24.38 0.96
N LEU A 118 12.26 24.79 0.16
CA LEU A 118 12.15 24.85 -1.30
C LEU A 118 11.86 23.45 -1.89
N MET A 119 12.59 22.42 -1.46
CA MET A 119 12.34 21.02 -1.86
C MET A 119 10.95 20.55 -1.44
N LYS A 120 10.52 20.88 -0.22
CA LYS A 120 9.22 20.54 0.34
C LYS A 120 8.05 21.17 -0.42
N ALA A 121 8.20 22.43 -0.84
CA ALA A 121 7.20 23.15 -1.60
C ALA A 121 7.16 22.80 -3.11
N THR A 122 8.30 22.48 -3.73
CA THR A 122 8.42 22.43 -5.21
C THR A 122 8.74 21.06 -5.82
N SER A 123 9.01 20.02 -5.03
CA SER A 123 9.27 18.68 -5.56
C SER A 123 8.03 18.01 -6.16
N LYS A 124 8.16 17.51 -7.40
CA LYS A 124 7.08 16.79 -8.14
C LYS A 124 6.69 15.41 -7.61
N CYS A 125 7.37 14.87 -6.61
CA CYS A 125 7.14 13.53 -6.06
C CYS A 125 7.43 13.49 -4.56
N GLU A 126 6.80 12.55 -3.86
CA GLU A 126 6.65 12.67 -2.40
C GLU A 126 7.95 12.51 -1.63
N VAL A 127 8.83 11.58 -2.04
CA VAL A 127 10.19 11.43 -1.49
C VAL A 127 11.00 12.74 -1.54
N GLY A 128 10.84 13.55 -2.60
CA GLY A 128 11.50 14.85 -2.71
C GLY A 128 10.89 15.92 -1.79
N LYS A 129 9.60 15.80 -1.43
CA LYS A 129 8.96 16.68 -0.45
C LYS A 129 9.23 16.28 1.00
N THR A 130 9.52 15.00 1.25
CA THR A 130 9.61 14.40 2.59
C THR A 130 11.04 14.16 3.08
N THR A 131 12.02 13.99 2.18
CA THR A 131 13.45 13.96 2.56
C THR A 131 13.91 15.15 3.42
N PRO A 132 13.40 16.39 3.24
CA PRO A 132 13.72 17.50 4.14
C PRO A 132 13.26 17.33 5.60
N ASN A 133 12.26 16.48 5.89
CA ASN A 133 11.60 16.47 7.20
C ASN A 133 12.54 16.12 8.38
N PRO A 134 13.39 15.08 8.34
CA PRO A 134 14.39 14.82 9.37
C PRO A 134 15.35 15.98 9.64
N ILE A 135 15.79 16.69 8.58
CA ILE A 135 16.73 17.81 8.70
C ILE A 135 16.03 19.00 9.35
N LEU A 136 14.82 19.35 8.88
CA LEU A 136 13.97 20.40 9.45
C LEU A 136 13.60 20.11 10.92
N GLN A 137 13.40 18.85 11.27
CA GLN A 137 13.12 18.42 12.64
C GLN A 137 14.33 18.72 13.55
N ILE A 138 15.53 18.24 13.21
CA ILE A 138 16.73 18.47 14.02
C ILE A 138 17.08 19.97 14.07
N LEU A 139 16.91 20.72 12.97
CA LEU A 139 17.09 22.18 12.94
C LEU A 139 16.16 22.94 13.91
N LYS A 140 14.97 22.40 14.18
CA LYS A 140 13.97 22.98 15.09
C LYS A 140 14.16 22.53 16.54
N GLU A 141 14.43 21.24 16.74
CA GLU A 141 14.28 20.57 18.05
C GLU A 141 15.62 20.30 18.74
N ARG A 142 16.71 20.20 17.97
CA ARG A 142 18.07 19.91 18.41
C ARG A 142 19.09 20.79 17.67
N PRO A 143 18.91 22.13 17.61
CA PRO A 143 19.78 23.02 16.82
C PRO A 143 21.24 22.98 17.27
N GLU A 144 21.52 22.56 18.50
CA GLU A 144 22.88 22.40 19.03
C GLU A 144 23.66 21.22 18.40
N VAL A 145 23.01 20.32 17.65
CA VAL A 145 23.68 19.38 16.74
C VAL A 145 24.53 20.14 15.71
N PHE A 146 24.01 21.26 15.20
CA PHE A 146 24.74 22.16 14.30
C PHE A 146 25.60 23.18 15.05
N ALA A 147 25.51 23.27 16.39
CA ALA A 147 26.39 24.15 17.18
C ALA A 147 27.85 23.69 17.23
N LYS A 148 28.15 22.45 16.80
CA LYS A 148 29.53 22.05 16.48
C LYS A 148 30.14 22.83 15.31
N ALA A 149 29.34 23.54 14.51
CA ALA A 149 29.84 24.46 13.49
C ALA A 149 29.74 25.95 13.90
N LEU A 150 29.31 26.27 15.14
CA LEU A 150 29.13 27.66 15.56
C LEU A 150 30.35 28.21 16.32
N PRO A 151 30.93 29.36 15.91
CA PRO A 151 32.11 29.90 16.57
C PRO A 151 31.80 30.39 18.00
N LEU A 152 32.70 30.08 18.93
CA LEU A 152 32.59 30.39 20.37
C LEU A 152 32.58 31.92 20.69
N SER A 153 32.87 32.77 19.71
CA SER A 153 33.13 34.21 19.84
C SER A 153 31.89 35.10 20.06
N LYS A 154 30.75 34.54 20.47
CA LYS A 154 29.56 35.30 20.95
C LYS A 154 29.16 35.00 22.41
N GLN A 155 30.09 34.55 23.24
CA GLN A 155 29.92 34.50 24.70
C GLN A 155 30.80 35.49 25.49
N LYS A 156 31.51 36.40 24.81
CA LYS A 156 32.21 37.53 25.46
C LYS A 156 31.72 38.86 24.92
N ASP A 157 30.58 39.30 25.41
CA ASP A 157 30.19 40.71 25.41
C ASP A 157 29.55 41.06 26.77
N SER A 158 29.87 42.23 27.32
CA SER A 158 29.85 42.49 28.77
C SER A 158 28.49 42.93 29.34
N SER A 159 27.41 42.44 28.75
CA SER A 159 26.01 42.72 29.15
C SER A 159 25.36 41.61 29.97
N ARG A 160 25.88 40.37 29.92
CA ARG A 160 25.15 39.18 30.39
C ARG A 160 24.94 39.08 31.89
N GLU A 161 25.79 39.61 32.75
CA GLU A 161 25.53 39.56 34.20
C GLU A 161 24.35 40.47 34.60
N LYS A 162 24.28 41.68 34.02
CA LYS A 162 23.14 42.59 34.24
C LYS A 162 21.86 42.08 33.58
N GLN A 163 21.95 41.44 32.42
CA GLN A 163 20.80 40.80 31.78
C GLN A 163 20.35 39.51 32.48
N ALA A 164 21.25 38.69 33.03
CA ALA A 164 20.88 37.48 33.78
C ALA A 164 20.12 37.82 35.08
N GLN A 165 20.54 38.88 35.78
CA GLN A 165 19.79 39.41 36.93
C GLN A 165 18.36 39.80 36.51
N SER A 166 18.25 40.66 35.48
CA SER A 166 16.95 41.12 34.96
C SER A 166 16.08 40.01 34.37
N LEU A 167 16.67 38.97 33.79
CA LEU A 167 15.93 37.85 33.21
C LEU A 167 15.48 36.86 34.30
N ASN A 168 16.23 36.71 35.38
CA ASN A 168 15.77 35.98 36.56
C ASN A 168 14.62 36.72 37.24
N ASP A 169 14.72 38.04 37.45
CA ASP A 169 13.62 38.85 38.00
C ASP A 169 12.36 38.75 37.11
N LEU A 170 12.52 38.83 35.78
CA LEU A 170 11.42 38.66 34.83
C LEU A 170 10.87 37.23 34.79
N THR A 171 11.71 36.20 34.98
CA THR A 171 11.29 34.79 35.04
C THR A 171 10.57 34.47 36.34
N GLU A 172 10.96 35.11 37.45
CA GLU A 172 10.29 34.98 38.74
C GLU A 172 8.93 35.69 38.72
N GLN A 173 8.86 36.89 38.11
CA GLN A 173 7.60 37.58 37.81
C GLN A 173 6.71 36.75 36.87
N LEU A 174 7.26 36.19 35.78
CA LEU A 174 6.53 35.30 34.88
C LEU A 174 6.04 34.04 35.59
N ARG A 175 6.83 33.41 36.47
CA ARG A 175 6.36 32.28 37.31
C ARG A 175 5.21 32.69 38.23
N GLN A 176 5.29 33.86 38.87
CA GLN A 176 4.20 34.37 39.70
C GLN A 176 2.94 34.66 38.88
N SER A 177 3.08 35.21 37.67
CA SER A 177 1.96 35.47 36.76
C SER A 177 1.37 34.19 36.17
N THR A 178 2.18 33.23 35.72
CA THR A 178 1.72 31.92 35.24
C THR A 178 1.05 31.13 36.35
N LYS A 179 1.56 31.21 37.59
CA LYS A 179 0.89 30.62 38.75
C LYS A 179 -0.47 31.27 39.01
N LYS A 180 -0.56 32.62 39.03
CA LYS A 180 -1.83 33.34 39.13
C LYS A 180 -2.81 32.97 37.99
N LEU A 181 -2.31 32.74 36.77
CA LEU A 181 -3.11 32.35 35.61
C LEU A 181 -3.63 30.90 35.73
N GLN A 182 -2.83 30.00 36.31
CA GLN A 182 -3.27 28.63 36.61
C GLN A 182 -4.24 28.62 37.81
N ASP A 183 -3.94 29.34 38.89
CA ASP A 183 -4.84 29.51 40.05
C ASP A 183 -6.20 30.11 39.59
N ALA A 184 -6.20 31.00 38.59
CA ALA A 184 -7.41 31.55 37.96
C ALA A 184 -8.15 30.52 37.09
N LYS A 185 -7.44 29.69 36.30
CA LYS A 185 -8.06 28.58 35.55
C LYS A 185 -8.68 27.54 36.47
N ASP A 186 -7.94 27.06 37.46
CA ASP A 186 -8.41 26.11 38.47
C ASP A 186 -9.60 26.65 39.30
N PHE A 187 -9.77 27.98 39.34
CA PHE A 187 -10.94 28.64 39.92
C PHE A 187 -12.12 28.73 38.93
N VAL A 188 -11.86 29.10 37.67
CA VAL A 188 -12.88 29.08 36.60
C VAL A 188 -13.45 27.68 36.41
N ASP A 189 -12.61 26.65 36.36
CA ASP A 189 -13.05 25.25 36.21
C ASP A 189 -13.88 24.77 37.43
N LYS A 190 -13.62 25.29 38.64
CA LYS A 190 -14.45 25.03 39.82
C LYS A 190 -15.78 25.79 39.79
N VAL A 191 -15.80 27.01 39.28
CA VAL A 191 -17.05 27.77 39.05
C VAL A 191 -17.89 27.08 37.98
N GLN A 192 -17.26 26.62 36.89
CA GLN A 192 -17.87 25.82 35.82
C GLN A 192 -18.51 24.55 36.40
N GLN A 193 -17.77 23.75 37.18
CA GLN A 193 -18.32 22.56 37.85
C GLN A 193 -19.44 22.88 38.85
N SER A 194 -19.41 24.02 39.53
CA SER A 194 -20.47 24.45 40.46
C SER A 194 -21.76 24.85 39.74
N ILE A 195 -21.64 25.41 38.53
CA ILE A 195 -22.77 25.71 37.63
C ILE A 195 -23.35 24.41 37.07
N GLU A 196 -22.49 23.51 36.56
CA GLU A 196 -22.89 22.22 35.98
C GLU A 196 -23.52 21.25 37.01
N SER A 197 -23.27 21.43 38.30
CA SER A 197 -23.86 20.65 39.41
C SER A 197 -25.08 21.31 40.07
N GLY A 198 -25.49 22.51 39.64
CA GLY A 198 -26.75 23.13 40.06
C GLY A 198 -26.81 23.64 41.50
N VAL A 199 -25.65 23.84 42.16
CA VAL A 199 -25.59 24.33 43.55
C VAL A 199 -24.69 25.57 43.65
N THR A 200 -25.30 26.75 43.76
CA THR A 200 -24.60 28.04 43.89
C THR A 200 -24.85 28.69 45.25
N PRO A 201 -23.95 28.51 46.24
CA PRO A 201 -23.99 29.26 47.49
C PRO A 201 -23.71 30.75 47.24
N ALA A 202 -24.51 31.64 47.84
CA ALA A 202 -24.38 33.10 47.65
C ALA A 202 -23.00 33.67 48.07
N SER A 203 -22.25 32.95 48.92
CA SER A 203 -20.88 33.29 49.30
C SER A 203 -19.90 33.28 48.12
N LEU A 204 -20.10 32.41 47.12
CA LEU A 204 -19.21 32.29 45.97
C LEU A 204 -19.22 33.55 45.10
N VAL A 205 -20.39 34.18 44.94
CA VAL A 205 -20.56 35.43 44.16
C VAL A 205 -19.81 36.59 44.81
N HIS A 206 -19.77 36.65 46.14
CA HIS A 206 -19.06 37.70 46.86
C HIS A 206 -17.53 37.58 46.71
N ASP A 207 -16.98 36.36 46.82
CA ASP A 207 -15.55 36.10 46.69
C ASP A 207 -15.06 36.29 45.23
N VAL A 208 -15.92 36.06 44.23
CA VAL A 208 -15.66 36.45 42.82
C VAL A 208 -15.53 37.97 42.69
N MET A 209 -16.52 38.73 43.17
CA MET A 209 -16.55 40.20 43.01
C MET A 209 -15.37 40.88 43.72
N GLN A 210 -15.02 40.44 44.93
CA GLN A 210 -13.92 41.02 45.71
C GLN A 210 -12.53 40.74 45.09
N ARG A 211 -12.39 39.68 44.27
CA ARG A 211 -11.14 39.38 43.55
C ARG A 211 -11.03 40.17 42.24
N ILE A 212 -12.15 40.48 41.57
CA ILE A 212 -12.17 41.29 40.33
C ILE A 212 -11.61 42.70 40.57
N GLU A 213 -11.95 43.37 41.67
CA GLU A 213 -11.45 44.73 41.97
C GLU A 213 -9.92 44.82 42.14
N ASN A 214 -9.27 43.69 42.47
CA ASN A 214 -7.83 43.62 42.76
C ASN A 214 -6.96 43.39 41.51
N ILE A 215 -7.53 43.15 40.32
CA ILE A 215 -6.78 42.94 39.08
C ILE A 215 -6.57 44.28 38.37
N LYS A 216 -5.57 45.05 38.84
CA LYS A 216 -5.15 46.34 38.24
C LYS A 216 -3.69 46.33 37.79
N ALA A 217 -3.43 45.76 36.61
CA ALA A 217 -2.47 46.26 35.59
C ALA A 217 -2.06 45.17 34.57
N THR A 218 -2.54 45.26 33.31
CA THR A 218 -1.78 45.10 32.05
C THR A 218 -2.69 45.31 30.83
N GLN A 219 -2.12 45.34 29.62
CA GLN A 219 -2.76 45.77 28.37
C GLN A 219 -3.77 44.77 27.76
N GLU A 220 -3.87 43.52 28.25
CA GLU A 220 -4.78 42.47 27.74
C GLU A 220 -6.28 42.70 28.06
N LYS A 221 -6.67 43.96 28.26
CA LYS A 221 -7.99 44.34 28.77
C LYS A 221 -9.10 44.09 27.74
N GLU A 222 -8.89 44.46 26.48
CA GLU A 222 -9.97 44.52 25.49
C GLU A 222 -10.43 43.13 25.04
N ASP A 223 -9.51 42.17 24.86
CA ASP A 223 -9.86 40.78 24.53
C ASP A 223 -10.53 40.05 25.70
N LEU A 224 -10.06 40.26 26.94
CA LEU A 224 -10.69 39.66 28.13
C LEU A 224 -12.04 40.29 28.45
N GLU A 225 -12.20 41.61 28.34
CA GLU A 225 -13.52 42.26 28.46
C GLU A 225 -14.46 41.79 27.35
N SER A 226 -13.98 41.62 26.10
CA SER A 226 -14.78 41.07 25.00
C SER A 226 -15.27 39.65 25.30
N ILE A 227 -14.35 38.74 25.68
CA ILE A 227 -14.69 37.33 25.98
C ILE A 227 -15.58 37.23 27.23
N MET A 228 -15.37 38.05 28.26
CA MET A 228 -16.24 38.09 29.43
C MET A 228 -17.62 38.70 29.14
N ILE A 229 -17.71 39.71 28.27
CA ILE A 229 -18.98 40.28 27.82
C ILE A 229 -19.75 39.27 26.96
N GLU A 230 -19.08 38.54 26.06
CA GLU A 230 -19.70 37.48 25.27
C GLU A 230 -20.18 36.33 26.17
N SER A 231 -19.40 35.95 27.18
CA SER A 231 -19.76 34.93 28.18
C SER A 231 -20.90 35.36 29.10
N ALA A 232 -20.89 36.61 29.58
CA ALA A 232 -21.99 37.17 30.37
C ALA A 232 -23.28 37.31 29.54
N ARG A 233 -23.17 37.69 28.26
CA ARG A 233 -24.30 37.67 27.31
C ARG A 233 -24.81 36.25 27.07
N LYS A 234 -23.93 35.25 27.01
CA LYS A 234 -24.30 33.84 26.87
C LYS A 234 -25.05 33.35 28.12
N ILE A 235 -24.51 33.57 29.31
CA ILE A 235 -25.15 33.25 30.60
C ILE A 235 -26.51 33.98 30.73
N ALA A 236 -26.61 35.24 30.30
CA ALA A 236 -27.86 35.98 30.28
C ALA A 236 -28.89 35.39 29.31
N ARG A 237 -28.47 34.96 28.10
CA ARG A 237 -29.35 34.26 27.14
C ARG A 237 -29.84 32.91 27.69
N GLU A 238 -28.92 32.10 28.22
CA GLU A 238 -29.23 30.76 28.73
C GLU A 238 -30.16 30.79 29.96
N ASN A 239 -30.04 31.80 30.83
CA ASN A 239 -31.01 32.04 31.90
C ASN A 239 -32.35 32.62 31.39
N VAL A 240 -32.33 33.50 30.38
CA VAL A 240 -33.56 34.05 29.78
C VAL A 240 -34.36 32.98 29.02
N ASP A 241 -33.70 31.97 28.45
CA ASP A 241 -34.36 30.86 27.76
C ASP A 241 -34.84 29.77 28.74
N SER A 242 -34.12 29.50 29.85
CA SER A 242 -34.62 28.59 30.90
C SER A 242 -35.90 29.11 31.59
N ILE A 243 -36.06 30.43 31.68
CA ILE A 243 -37.28 31.08 32.23
C ILE A 243 -38.48 30.99 31.27
N LYS A 244 -38.29 30.68 29.97
CA LYS A 244 -39.37 30.60 28.97
C LYS A 244 -40.08 29.25 28.91
N GLU A 245 -39.47 28.15 29.38
CA GLU A 245 -40.14 26.84 29.41
C GLU A 245 -41.17 26.72 30.54
N THR A 246 -41.15 27.63 31.52
CA THR A 246 -42.15 27.71 32.60
C THR A 246 -42.98 28.99 32.56
N HIS A 247 -43.89 29.12 31.58
CA HIS A 247 -45.32 29.44 31.77
C HIS A 247 -46.06 29.63 30.42
N LYS A 248 -47.40 29.53 30.42
CA LYS A 248 -48.22 29.46 29.20
C LYS A 248 -48.81 30.82 28.76
N ASN A 249 -48.34 31.30 27.62
CA ASN A 249 -49.07 32.22 26.71
C ASN A 249 -49.34 33.66 27.29
N PRO A 250 -49.93 34.63 26.55
CA PRO A 250 -49.12 35.79 26.16
C PRO A 250 -49.72 37.16 26.49
N ALA A 251 -48.87 38.13 26.85
CA ALA A 251 -49.20 39.56 26.89
C ALA A 251 -47.95 40.45 26.80
N GLU A 252 -48.18 41.75 26.68
CA GLU A 252 -47.23 42.86 26.57
C GLU A 252 -46.31 43.01 27.81
N VAL A 253 -45.13 43.63 27.64
CA VAL A 253 -44.66 44.78 28.45
C VAL A 253 -43.38 45.43 27.87
N SER A 254 -43.22 46.73 28.16
CA SER A 254 -42.23 47.66 27.61
C SER A 254 -40.77 47.42 28.03
N LEU A 255 -39.86 48.00 27.24
CA LEU A 255 -38.52 48.41 27.70
C LEU A 255 -38.62 49.61 28.64
N SER A 256 -38.04 49.50 29.83
CA SER A 256 -37.57 50.60 30.68
C SER A 256 -36.50 50.07 31.64
N ASP A 257 -35.62 50.95 32.11
CA ASP A 257 -34.54 50.69 33.07
C ASP A 257 -33.36 49.82 32.58
N PHE A 258 -32.45 50.43 31.84
CA PHE A 258 -31.09 50.70 32.34
C PHE A 258 -30.37 51.70 31.41
N SER A 259 -30.43 52.98 31.78
CA SER A 259 -29.76 54.06 31.07
C SER A 259 -28.35 54.30 31.64
N GLY A 260 -27.40 54.64 30.77
CA GLY A 260 -26.11 55.19 31.18
C GLY A 260 -24.86 54.40 30.79
N PHE A 261 -24.51 54.41 29.50
CA PHE A 261 -23.14 54.73 29.06
C PHE A 261 -23.16 55.26 27.62
N GLN A 262 -22.80 56.53 27.43
CA GLN A 262 -22.75 57.16 26.11
C GLN A 262 -21.37 56.97 25.47
N SER A 263 -21.34 56.61 24.19
CA SER A 263 -20.22 56.86 23.28
C SER A 263 -20.75 57.57 22.04
N LYS A 264 -19.91 58.38 21.38
CA LYS A 264 -20.31 59.24 20.25
C LYS A 264 -19.82 58.65 18.92
N GLY A 265 -20.73 58.60 17.94
CA GLY A 265 -20.55 59.06 16.54
C GLY A 265 -19.41 58.52 15.64
N GLU A 266 -19.58 58.37 14.32
CA GLU A 266 -20.73 58.67 13.45
C GLU A 266 -20.71 57.79 12.17
N GLY A 267 -21.90 57.39 11.67
CA GLY A 267 -22.17 57.05 10.26
C GLY A 267 -21.62 55.72 9.67
N SER A 268 -22.10 55.19 8.53
CA SER A 268 -23.30 55.47 7.71
C SER A 268 -23.46 54.34 6.62
N TYR A 269 -24.59 54.04 5.94
CA TYR A 269 -26.04 54.26 6.18
C TYR A 269 -26.88 53.30 5.26
N LEU A 270 -27.79 52.48 5.82
CA LEU A 270 -28.92 51.75 5.14
C LEU A 270 -28.59 50.72 4.01
N SER A 271 -29.50 49.87 3.51
CA SER A 271 -30.62 49.02 4.06
C SER A 271 -31.17 48.12 2.92
N GLY A 272 -32.10 47.15 3.15
CA GLY A 272 -32.80 46.54 1.97
C GLY A 272 -33.56 45.18 2.00
N ASN A 273 -33.99 44.64 3.14
CA ASN A 273 -35.16 43.73 3.30
C ASN A 273 -35.61 42.68 2.22
N ASP A 274 -35.53 41.41 2.63
CA ASP A 274 -36.65 40.46 2.87
C ASP A 274 -37.43 39.66 1.76
N ARG A 275 -37.67 38.38 2.11
CA ARG A 275 -38.79 37.44 1.76
C ARG A 275 -38.76 36.59 0.48
N ALA A 276 -39.60 35.54 0.48
CA ALA A 276 -39.39 34.27 -0.24
C ALA A 276 -40.70 33.48 -0.55
N LEU A 277 -40.56 32.43 -1.40
CA LEU A 277 -41.56 31.41 -1.79
C LEU A 277 -42.71 31.96 -2.69
N SER A 278 -43.21 31.27 -3.75
CA SER A 278 -43.60 29.85 -3.86
C SER A 278 -44.08 29.44 -5.29
N VAL A 279 -44.19 28.12 -5.55
CA VAL A 279 -44.96 27.33 -6.58
C VAL A 279 -44.82 27.58 -8.12
N ASP A 280 -45.06 26.50 -8.88
CA ASP A 280 -45.13 26.38 -10.35
C ASP A 280 -46.39 26.98 -11.03
N ALA A 281 -46.29 27.40 -12.31
CA ALA A 281 -46.89 26.71 -13.50
C ALA A 281 -47.31 27.62 -14.71
N VAL A 282 -47.45 26.98 -15.89
CA VAL A 282 -48.23 27.38 -17.11
C VAL A 282 -47.71 28.48 -18.10
N ALA A 283 -46.82 28.05 -19.02
CA ALA A 283 -46.98 27.98 -20.50
C ALA A 283 -47.35 29.17 -21.45
N LYS A 284 -46.78 29.09 -22.68
CA LYS A 284 -47.17 29.72 -23.99
C LYS A 284 -46.91 31.24 -24.12
N GLN A 285 -46.78 31.90 -25.29
CA GLN A 285 -46.83 31.59 -26.75
C GLN A 285 -46.06 32.75 -27.48
N GLN A 286 -45.66 32.85 -28.77
CA GLN A 286 -45.64 32.10 -30.07
C GLN A 286 -44.62 32.87 -31.00
N ILE A 287 -44.37 32.74 -32.32
CA ILE A 287 -44.75 31.90 -33.48
C ILE A 287 -43.65 32.00 -34.58
N HIS A 288 -43.42 30.97 -35.41
CA HIS A 288 -43.34 31.13 -36.88
C HIS A 288 -43.52 29.81 -37.66
N THR A 289 -43.88 29.94 -38.95
CA THR A 289 -44.25 28.91 -39.94
C THR A 289 -43.04 28.22 -40.62
N CYS A 290 -43.15 27.10 -41.37
CA CYS A 290 -44.33 26.45 -41.98
C CYS A 290 -44.19 24.91 -42.23
N LYS A 291 -45.29 24.18 -42.03
CA LYS A 291 -45.82 23.00 -42.77
C LYS A 291 -44.89 22.03 -43.57
N SER A 292 -44.80 20.78 -43.06
CA SER A 292 -45.21 19.51 -43.74
C SER A 292 -44.40 18.94 -44.94
N ALA A 293 -44.38 17.62 -45.26
CA ALA A 293 -45.18 16.50 -44.75
C ALA A 293 -44.55 15.08 -44.96
N LYS A 294 -44.95 14.12 -44.10
CA LYS A 294 -45.20 12.67 -44.34
C LYS A 294 -44.09 11.63 -44.68
N SER A 295 -44.36 10.43 -44.14
CA SER A 295 -44.12 9.04 -44.61
C SER A 295 -42.74 8.36 -44.54
N ASN A 296 -42.61 7.49 -43.51
CA ASN A 296 -42.55 6.01 -43.56
C ASN A 296 -41.60 5.23 -44.51
N LYS A 297 -41.13 4.10 -43.93
CA LYS A 297 -40.78 2.77 -44.48
C LYS A 297 -39.34 2.46 -44.97
N GLU A 298 -38.70 1.59 -44.17
CA GLU A 298 -38.16 0.25 -44.54
C GLU A 298 -36.90 0.05 -45.42
N THR A 299 -36.26 -1.10 -45.16
CA THR A 299 -35.39 -1.92 -46.04
C THR A 299 -34.00 -1.41 -46.47
N THR A 300 -32.99 -1.86 -45.71
CA THR A 300 -31.89 -2.76 -46.15
C THR A 300 -31.40 -2.73 -47.62
N GLN A 301 -30.08 -2.57 -47.84
CA GLN A 301 -29.16 -3.65 -48.33
C GLN A 301 -27.74 -3.15 -48.65
N ASN A 302 -26.82 -4.11 -48.78
CA ASN A 302 -25.39 -3.98 -49.09
C ASN A 302 -25.09 -3.30 -50.46
N LEU A 303 -23.88 -2.75 -50.61
CA LEU A 303 -22.87 -3.01 -51.67
C LEU A 303 -21.95 -1.77 -51.91
N ASP A 304 -20.80 -1.87 -52.59
CA ASP A 304 -19.58 -2.63 -52.26
C ASP A 304 -18.38 -2.15 -53.11
N SER A 305 -17.19 -2.07 -52.49
CA SER A 305 -15.85 -2.07 -53.12
C SER A 305 -15.40 -0.88 -54.02
N LYS A 306 -14.06 -0.84 -54.20
CA LYS A 306 -13.25 -0.24 -55.30
C LYS A 306 -12.96 1.27 -55.32
N ASN A 307 -11.68 1.57 -55.06
CA ASN A 307 -10.72 2.47 -55.76
C ASN A 307 -9.88 3.31 -54.77
N CYS A 308 -8.59 3.61 -54.99
CA CYS A 308 -7.58 3.04 -55.92
C CYS A 308 -6.14 3.24 -55.33
N HIS A 309 -5.16 2.52 -55.89
CA HIS A 309 -3.73 2.46 -55.54
C HIS A 309 -2.89 3.72 -55.85
N ILE A 310 -1.56 3.61 -55.60
CA ILE A 310 -0.40 4.38 -56.15
C ILE A 310 -0.14 5.75 -55.46
N GLU A 311 1.08 6.14 -55.05
CA GLU A 311 2.41 5.46 -55.00
C GLU A 311 3.35 6.11 -53.92
N ARG A 312 4.64 5.74 -53.88
CA ARG A 312 5.67 6.31 -52.97
C ARG A 312 6.84 6.96 -53.74
N SER A 313 6.98 8.29 -53.65
CA SER A 313 8.20 9.04 -54.01
C SER A 313 8.18 10.51 -53.55
N GLU A 314 9.26 11.16 -53.10
CA GLU A 314 10.50 10.68 -52.43
C GLU A 314 11.26 11.85 -51.75
N ILE A 315 12.22 11.51 -50.88
CA ILE A 315 13.42 12.23 -50.40
C ILE A 315 13.44 13.79 -50.23
N SER A 316 13.76 14.18 -48.99
CA SER A 316 14.56 15.35 -48.52
C SER A 316 13.93 16.69 -48.07
N SER A 317 14.43 17.14 -46.91
CA SER A 317 14.59 18.51 -46.38
C SER A 317 13.44 19.53 -46.47
N ILE A 318 12.89 19.88 -45.29
CA ILE A 318 13.20 21.15 -44.58
C ILE A 318 12.75 21.04 -43.12
N GLU A 319 13.36 21.83 -42.23
CA GLU A 319 13.12 21.78 -40.78
C GLU A 319 11.90 22.58 -40.31
N SER A 320 11.48 22.31 -39.07
CA SER A 320 10.65 23.17 -38.20
C SER A 320 9.24 23.56 -38.68
N ASN A 321 8.24 22.97 -38.02
CA ASN A 321 7.37 23.80 -37.18
C ASN A 321 6.79 23.01 -36.00
N LYS A 322 6.47 23.73 -34.91
CA LYS A 322 5.79 23.20 -33.73
C LYS A 322 4.45 23.89 -33.59
N ASP A 323 3.35 23.20 -33.87
CA ASP A 323 2.02 23.66 -33.48
C ASP A 323 1.41 22.70 -32.46
N VAL A 324 1.09 23.25 -31.29
CA VAL A 324 0.34 22.60 -30.21
C VAL A 324 -1.12 23.06 -30.34
N SER A 325 -2.08 22.15 -30.16
CA SER A 325 -3.48 22.44 -30.49
C SER A 325 -4.07 23.60 -29.64
N PRO A 326 -5.03 24.38 -30.17
CA PRO A 326 -5.46 25.64 -29.54
C PRO A 326 -6.12 25.51 -28.15
N PHE A 327 -6.52 24.30 -27.75
CA PHE A 327 -7.28 24.06 -26.52
C PHE A 327 -6.47 24.31 -25.23
N SER A 328 -5.13 24.28 -25.27
CA SER A 328 -4.32 24.44 -24.05
C SER A 328 -4.21 25.87 -23.52
N LYS A 329 -4.74 26.88 -24.25
CA LYS A 329 -4.55 28.30 -23.90
C LYS A 329 -5.69 28.84 -23.01
N ALA A 330 -6.94 28.58 -23.36
CA ALA A 330 -8.11 29.12 -22.66
C ALA A 330 -8.27 28.63 -21.21
N GLN A 331 -7.71 27.46 -20.86
CA GLN A 331 -7.64 27.00 -19.47
C GLN A 331 -6.46 27.61 -18.69
N HIS A 332 -5.39 28.03 -19.37
CA HIS A 332 -4.16 28.47 -18.71
C HIS A 332 -4.31 29.85 -18.05
N ASP A 333 -5.08 30.76 -18.66
CA ASP A 333 -5.23 32.13 -18.19
C ASP A 333 -6.24 32.26 -17.02
N LYS A 334 -7.17 31.32 -16.87
CA LYS A 334 -8.11 31.28 -15.71
C LYS A 334 -7.47 30.79 -14.41
N ILE A 335 -6.27 30.20 -14.46
CA ILE A 335 -5.59 29.59 -13.31
C ILE A 335 -4.80 30.62 -12.46
N LEU A 336 -4.61 31.85 -12.94
CA LEU A 336 -3.73 32.85 -12.29
C LEU A 336 -4.38 33.71 -11.18
N ASN A 337 -5.71 33.75 -11.08
CA ASN A 337 -6.43 34.66 -10.18
C ASN A 337 -6.90 34.01 -8.86
N ALA A 338 -6.00 33.31 -8.16
CA ALA A 338 -6.20 32.87 -6.77
C ALA A 338 -4.88 32.91 -5.98
N ASN A 339 -4.90 33.57 -4.82
CA ASN A 339 -3.81 33.64 -3.82
C ASN A 339 -2.41 34.01 -4.37
N THR A 340 -2.26 35.25 -4.81
CA THR A 340 -1.07 35.78 -5.50
C THR A 340 0.02 36.39 -4.61
N ALA A 341 -0.23 36.69 -3.32
CA ALA A 341 0.76 37.36 -2.46
C ALA A 341 1.93 36.43 -2.05
N ASP A 342 1.67 35.43 -1.19
CA ASP A 342 2.72 34.55 -0.66
C ASP A 342 3.35 33.66 -1.74
N THR A 343 2.54 33.25 -2.73
CA THR A 343 3.00 32.37 -3.81
C THR A 343 3.98 33.05 -4.76
N GLU A 344 3.90 34.38 -4.93
CA GLU A 344 4.82 35.09 -5.82
C GLU A 344 6.18 35.36 -5.14
N ASN A 345 6.21 35.70 -3.86
CA ASN A 345 7.46 35.84 -3.10
C ASN A 345 8.21 34.51 -3.01
N ALA A 346 7.50 33.41 -2.73
CA ALA A 346 8.08 32.06 -2.79
C ALA A 346 8.64 31.73 -4.19
N ARG A 347 7.93 32.08 -5.28
CA ARG A 347 8.41 31.89 -6.66
C ARG A 347 9.60 32.78 -7.03
N LYS A 348 9.68 34.01 -6.50
CA LYS A 348 10.82 34.93 -6.71
C LYS A 348 12.08 34.42 -6.01
N SER A 349 11.97 34.04 -4.74
CA SER A 349 13.06 33.38 -3.99
C SER A 349 13.51 32.09 -4.70
N ALA A 350 12.57 31.18 -5.00
CA ALA A 350 12.86 29.93 -5.70
C ALA A 350 13.58 30.12 -7.05
N LYS A 351 13.25 31.17 -7.82
CA LYS A 351 13.98 31.50 -9.07
C LYS A 351 15.43 31.88 -8.79
N ASN A 352 15.67 32.77 -7.83
CA ASN A 352 17.02 33.23 -7.48
C ASN A 352 17.87 32.04 -6.98
N THR A 353 17.37 31.25 -6.03
CA THR A 353 18.07 30.05 -5.53
C THR A 353 18.31 29.01 -6.64
N THR A 354 17.36 28.81 -7.55
CA THR A 354 17.54 27.91 -8.71
C THR A 354 18.61 28.44 -9.69
N GLN A 355 18.88 29.73 -9.69
CA GLN A 355 19.91 30.35 -10.51
C GLN A 355 21.29 30.30 -9.83
N GLU A 356 21.37 30.47 -8.50
CA GLU A 356 22.57 30.19 -7.69
C GLU A 356 23.02 28.72 -7.80
N ILE A 357 22.08 27.78 -7.72
CA ILE A 357 22.33 26.33 -7.87
C ILE A 357 22.91 25.99 -9.27
N LYS A 358 22.73 26.86 -10.27
CA LYS A 358 23.34 26.71 -11.61
C LYS A 358 24.70 27.38 -11.76
N THR A 359 25.06 28.35 -10.93
CA THR A 359 26.32 29.10 -11.02
C THR A 359 27.43 28.58 -10.11
N HIS A 360 27.13 27.66 -9.18
CA HIS A 360 28.16 26.85 -8.56
C HIS A 360 28.89 26.00 -9.61
N THR A 361 30.16 26.31 -9.86
CA THR A 361 31.05 25.52 -10.72
C THR A 361 31.46 24.24 -10.00
N LEU A 362 30.56 23.25 -10.04
CA LEU A 362 30.72 21.96 -9.37
C LEU A 362 31.92 21.20 -9.94
N MET A 363 33.01 21.09 -9.18
CA MET A 363 34.11 20.21 -9.55
C MET A 363 33.65 18.74 -9.54
N PRO A 364 33.98 17.93 -10.56
CA PRO A 364 33.62 16.52 -10.57
C PRO A 364 34.52 15.74 -9.62
N VAL A 365 34.02 15.41 -8.42
CA VAL A 365 34.69 14.48 -7.51
C VAL A 365 34.68 13.09 -8.14
N THR A 366 35.80 12.70 -8.74
CA THR A 366 36.00 11.40 -9.39
C THR A 366 36.21 10.30 -8.35
N TYR A 367 35.11 9.68 -7.92
CA TYR A 367 35.17 8.38 -7.27
C TYR A 367 35.43 7.28 -8.30
N ASN A 368 36.49 6.50 -8.08
CA ASN A 368 36.78 5.28 -8.84
C ASN A 368 35.81 4.14 -8.44
N LEU A 369 34.55 4.26 -8.85
CA LEU A 369 33.81 3.07 -9.27
C LEU A 369 34.50 2.55 -10.54
N THR A 370 34.76 1.25 -10.61
CA THR A 370 35.39 0.62 -11.77
C THR A 370 34.45 0.70 -12.98
N ARG A 371 34.63 1.76 -13.76
CA ARG A 371 33.78 2.10 -14.90
C ARG A 371 34.18 1.25 -16.10
N ASP A 372 33.51 0.12 -16.27
CA ASP A 372 33.59 -0.65 -17.51
C ASP A 372 33.03 0.21 -18.66
N ASN A 373 33.83 0.44 -19.69
CA ASN A 373 33.58 1.44 -20.73
C ASN A 373 32.87 0.85 -21.96
N SER A 374 31.91 -0.06 -21.73
CA SER A 374 31.30 -0.91 -22.77
C SER A 374 29.86 -0.54 -23.15
N THR A 375 29.21 0.42 -22.48
CA THR A 375 27.82 0.83 -22.77
C THR A 375 27.68 2.32 -23.12
N GLU A 376 27.44 2.62 -24.40
CA GLU A 376 27.07 3.97 -24.85
C GLU A 376 25.59 4.29 -24.53
N ASN A 377 25.36 5.50 -24.02
CA ASN A 377 24.10 6.24 -24.12
C ASN A 377 22.77 5.58 -23.66
N THR A 378 22.82 4.59 -22.76
CA THR A 378 21.63 4.21 -21.99
C THR A 378 21.27 5.31 -21.00
N PHE A 379 20.08 5.92 -21.14
CA PHE A 379 19.34 6.36 -19.95
C PHE A 379 19.18 5.12 -19.06
N GLU A 380 19.62 5.21 -17.81
CA GLU A 380 19.62 4.07 -16.88
C GLU A 380 18.26 3.36 -16.87
N SER A 381 18.29 2.03 -16.85
CA SER A 381 17.10 1.19 -16.87
C SER A 381 16.15 1.52 -15.70
N LEU A 382 14.88 1.13 -15.79
CA LEU A 382 13.94 1.26 -14.66
C LEU A 382 14.29 0.36 -13.44
N GLU A 383 15.49 -0.20 -13.41
CA GLU A 383 16.09 -0.95 -12.30
C GLU A 383 16.55 -0.01 -11.17
N ARG A 384 15.63 0.86 -10.71
CA ARG A 384 15.84 1.66 -9.51
C ARG A 384 15.97 0.74 -8.31
N TYR A 385 16.91 1.08 -7.42
CA TYR A 385 17.27 0.42 -6.16
C TYR A 385 16.15 -0.44 -5.52
N LYS A 386 16.03 -1.70 -5.96
CA LYS A 386 15.03 -2.66 -5.46
C LYS A 386 15.44 -3.23 -4.09
N SER A 387 16.75 -3.31 -3.86
CA SER A 387 17.40 -3.74 -2.61
C SER A 387 17.85 -2.56 -1.76
N ALA A 388 17.85 -2.75 -0.44
CA ALA A 388 18.43 -1.83 0.52
C ALA A 388 19.94 -1.60 0.26
N ILE A 389 20.40 -0.40 0.58
CA ILE A 389 21.79 0.03 0.47
C ILE A 389 22.35 0.12 1.89
N THR A 390 23.21 -0.83 2.27
CA THR A 390 23.92 -0.85 3.56
C THR A 390 25.26 -0.12 3.43
N THR A 391 25.40 1.04 4.07
CA THR A 391 26.68 1.79 4.14
C THR A 391 27.31 1.61 5.52
N LYS A 392 28.55 1.13 5.59
CA LYS A 392 29.26 0.94 6.88
C LYS A 392 30.23 2.10 7.12
N ILE A 393 30.17 2.71 8.30
CA ILE A 393 31.14 3.73 8.75
C ILE A 393 31.39 3.53 10.24
N ASN A 394 32.66 3.42 10.65
CA ASN A 394 33.06 3.04 12.00
C ASN A 394 32.35 1.72 12.40
N ASN A 395 31.89 1.60 13.65
CA ASN A 395 31.15 0.43 14.15
C ASN A 395 29.62 0.56 13.91
N LEU A 396 29.20 1.24 12.83
CA LEU A 396 27.79 1.46 12.48
C LEU A 396 27.49 1.06 11.04
N GLU A 397 26.30 0.49 10.83
CA GLU A 397 25.73 0.22 9.52
C GLU A 397 24.47 1.07 9.30
N TYR A 398 24.42 1.74 8.16
CA TYR A 398 23.33 2.61 7.73
C TYR A 398 22.59 1.92 6.59
N ILE A 399 21.47 1.26 6.91
CA ILE A 399 20.69 0.41 6.00
C ILE A 399 19.52 1.25 5.47
N SER A 400 19.56 1.66 4.21
CA SER A 400 18.50 2.48 3.60
C SER A 400 17.69 1.74 2.53
N LYS A 401 16.35 1.83 2.58
CA LYS A 401 15.44 1.25 1.57
C LYS A 401 14.47 2.31 1.02
N ILE A 402 14.25 2.29 -0.30
CA ILE A 402 13.19 3.02 -0.98
C ILE A 402 11.91 2.17 -0.95
N THR A 403 10.77 2.78 -0.67
CA THR A 403 9.46 2.11 -0.66
C THR A 403 8.36 3.03 -1.17
N ALA A 404 7.14 2.54 -1.33
CA ALA A 404 5.93 3.31 -1.58
C ALA A 404 4.73 2.59 -0.92
N PRO A 405 3.66 3.30 -0.50
CA PRO A 405 2.50 2.68 0.15
C PRO A 405 1.92 1.46 -0.60
N CYS A 406 1.80 1.56 -1.92
CA CYS A 406 1.32 0.46 -2.77
C CYS A 406 2.34 -0.69 -2.92
N THR A 407 3.65 -0.40 -2.87
CA THR A 407 4.73 -1.41 -2.88
C THR A 407 4.80 -2.16 -1.56
N ASP A 408 4.62 -1.47 -0.43
CA ASP A 408 4.58 -2.05 0.91
C ASP A 408 3.38 -3.00 1.06
N GLU A 409 2.18 -2.54 0.70
CA GLU A 409 0.93 -3.31 0.73
C GLU A 409 0.89 -4.47 -0.30
N CYS A 410 1.81 -4.51 -1.27
CA CYS A 410 1.91 -5.65 -2.18
C CYS A 410 2.72 -6.79 -1.55
N PRO A 411 2.16 -8.01 -1.36
CA PRO A 411 2.92 -9.14 -0.78
C PRO A 411 4.20 -9.53 -1.56
N SER A 412 4.23 -9.23 -2.87
CA SER A 412 5.39 -9.43 -3.74
C SER A 412 6.45 -8.32 -3.63
N ARG A 413 6.13 -7.18 -2.99
CA ARG A 413 6.98 -5.98 -2.89
C ARG A 413 7.46 -5.49 -4.26
N VAL A 414 6.51 -5.31 -5.19
CA VAL A 414 6.80 -4.88 -6.57
C VAL A 414 6.85 -3.36 -6.69
N ASP A 415 7.82 -2.82 -7.44
CA ASP A 415 7.97 -1.37 -7.66
C ASP A 415 6.90 -0.88 -8.65
N ILE A 416 5.73 -0.64 -8.07
CA ILE A 416 4.53 -0.15 -8.75
C ILE A 416 4.78 1.23 -9.39
N PRO A 417 5.34 2.24 -8.70
CA PRO A 417 5.64 3.51 -9.35
C PRO A 417 6.63 3.39 -10.52
N ALA A 418 7.63 2.50 -10.47
CA ALA A 418 8.55 2.30 -11.60
C ALA A 418 7.86 1.63 -12.80
N TYR A 419 7.07 0.57 -12.63
CA TYR A 419 6.42 -0.06 -13.79
C TYR A 419 5.34 0.85 -14.39
N ILE A 420 4.62 1.62 -13.57
CA ILE A 420 3.66 2.64 -14.02
C ILE A 420 4.37 3.77 -14.76
N GLU A 421 5.56 4.21 -14.33
CA GLU A 421 6.38 5.13 -15.10
C GLU A 421 6.84 4.52 -16.44
N GLY A 422 7.13 3.23 -16.49
CA GLY A 422 7.42 2.53 -17.75
C GLY A 422 6.25 2.56 -18.72
N VAL A 423 5.01 2.36 -18.25
CA VAL A 423 3.80 2.51 -19.10
C VAL A 423 3.63 3.97 -19.55
N LYS A 424 3.77 4.93 -18.63
CA LYS A 424 3.66 6.38 -18.91
C LYS A 424 4.70 6.90 -19.92
N ASP A 425 5.92 6.34 -19.89
CA ASP A 425 6.99 6.67 -20.84
C ASP A 425 6.93 5.81 -22.12
N MET A 426 5.92 4.93 -22.31
CA MET A 426 5.83 3.93 -23.38
C MET A 426 6.97 2.90 -23.44
N ARG A 427 7.73 2.75 -22.34
CA ARG A 427 8.84 1.79 -22.17
C ARG A 427 8.31 0.50 -21.56
N TYR A 428 7.46 -0.20 -22.31
CA TYR A 428 6.72 -1.38 -21.84
C TYR A 428 7.60 -2.58 -21.44
N LEU A 429 8.78 -2.75 -22.04
CA LEU A 429 9.71 -3.83 -21.65
C LEU A 429 10.47 -3.48 -20.36
N ASP A 430 10.89 -2.23 -20.18
CA ASP A 430 11.44 -1.72 -18.91
C ASP A 430 10.40 -1.83 -17.78
N SER A 431 9.12 -1.54 -18.09
CA SER A 431 7.99 -1.74 -17.19
C SER A 431 7.88 -3.20 -16.73
N LEU A 432 7.96 -4.15 -17.67
CA LEU A 432 7.92 -5.58 -17.39
C LEU A 432 9.15 -6.05 -16.58
N SER A 433 10.35 -5.57 -16.91
CA SER A 433 11.59 -5.87 -16.16
C SER A 433 11.57 -5.28 -14.74
N SER A 434 10.91 -4.12 -14.55
CA SER A 434 10.59 -3.61 -13.21
C SER A 434 9.73 -4.62 -12.44
N THR A 435 8.56 -4.98 -13.00
CA THR A 435 7.60 -5.95 -12.42
C THR A 435 8.26 -7.29 -12.08
N ARG A 436 8.97 -7.90 -13.04
CA ARG A 436 9.67 -9.18 -12.86
C ARG A 436 10.86 -9.14 -11.90
N GLY A 437 11.24 -7.96 -11.40
CA GLY A 437 12.20 -7.83 -10.30
C GLY A 437 11.73 -8.51 -9.00
N SER A 438 10.43 -8.58 -8.76
CA SER A 438 9.87 -9.26 -7.57
C SER A 438 8.49 -9.91 -7.77
N MET A 439 7.95 -9.86 -9.00
CA MET A 439 6.71 -10.54 -9.42
C MET A 439 6.90 -11.15 -10.83
N PRO A 440 7.30 -12.43 -10.96
CA PRO A 440 7.69 -13.03 -12.23
C PRO A 440 6.48 -13.45 -13.08
N LEU A 441 5.39 -13.86 -12.43
CA LEU A 441 4.10 -14.22 -13.04
C LEU A 441 3.30 -12.95 -13.38
N ALA A 442 3.84 -12.16 -14.30
CA ALA A 442 3.33 -10.84 -14.64
C ALA A 442 1.98 -10.88 -15.39
N GLN A 443 1.76 -11.89 -16.25
CA GLN A 443 0.47 -12.10 -16.92
C GLN A 443 -0.61 -12.49 -15.91
N VAL A 444 -0.28 -13.37 -14.96
CA VAL A 444 -1.20 -13.84 -13.91
C VAL A 444 -1.57 -12.72 -12.95
N CYS A 445 -0.58 -12.08 -12.35
CA CYS A 445 -0.82 -11.02 -11.38
C CYS A 445 -1.29 -9.70 -12.03
N GLY A 446 -1.34 -9.61 -13.36
CA GLY A 446 -1.99 -8.54 -14.11
C GLY A 446 -3.48 -8.78 -14.42
N ARG A 447 -4.02 -9.97 -14.11
CA ARG A 447 -5.42 -10.35 -14.39
C ARG A 447 -6.23 -10.79 -13.18
N VAL A 448 -5.62 -11.60 -12.30
CA VAL A 448 -6.33 -12.27 -11.19
C VAL A 448 -5.77 -11.91 -9.81
N CYS A 449 -5.15 -10.74 -9.70
CA CYS A 449 -4.63 -10.22 -8.43
C CYS A 449 -5.73 -9.39 -7.74
N PRO A 450 -6.09 -9.66 -6.47
CA PRO A 450 -7.05 -8.85 -5.70
C PRO A 450 -6.46 -7.50 -5.23
N HIS A 451 -5.48 -6.98 -5.99
CA HIS A 451 -4.87 -5.66 -5.94
C HIS A 451 -4.90 -4.92 -4.58
N PRO A 452 -4.36 -5.51 -3.49
CA PRO A 452 -4.39 -4.88 -2.16
C PRO A 452 -3.67 -3.53 -2.15
N CYS A 453 -2.61 -3.41 -2.99
CA CYS A 453 -1.87 -2.19 -3.29
C CYS A 453 -2.73 -1.00 -3.78
N GLU A 454 -3.96 -1.23 -4.27
CA GLU A 454 -4.90 -0.15 -4.62
C GLU A 454 -5.58 0.45 -3.38
N ASN A 455 -5.78 -0.34 -2.31
CA ASN A 455 -6.32 0.14 -1.03
C ASN A 455 -5.34 1.09 -0.33
N ALA A 456 -4.03 0.83 -0.46
CA ALA A 456 -2.95 1.71 0.01
C ALA A 456 -2.53 2.78 -1.01
N CYS A 457 -3.26 2.93 -2.12
CA CYS A 457 -2.95 3.96 -3.12
C CYS A 457 -3.34 5.34 -2.58
N ARG A 458 -2.37 6.20 -2.25
CA ARG A 458 -2.65 7.58 -1.77
C ARG A 458 -3.52 8.42 -2.71
N ARG A 459 -3.68 8.05 -3.99
CA ARG A 459 -4.64 8.72 -4.89
C ARG A 459 -6.08 8.62 -4.36
N ALA A 460 -6.42 7.54 -3.65
CA ALA A 460 -7.70 7.33 -2.97
C ALA A 460 -8.03 8.32 -1.82
N ILE A 461 -7.08 9.19 -1.45
CA ILE A 461 -7.28 10.30 -0.48
C ILE A 461 -7.69 11.60 -1.22
N LEU A 462 -7.56 11.64 -2.55
CA LEU A 462 -7.79 12.83 -3.41
C LEU A 462 -8.95 12.64 -4.41
N ASP A 463 -8.99 11.49 -5.07
CA ASP A 463 -10.11 10.97 -5.87
C ASP A 463 -10.04 9.43 -5.89
N ASP A 464 -10.16 8.75 -7.03
CA ASP A 464 -10.12 7.28 -7.09
C ASP A 464 -8.69 6.72 -6.96
N PRO A 465 -8.47 5.48 -6.48
CA PRO A 465 -7.18 4.80 -6.62
C PRO A 465 -6.74 4.68 -8.10
N ILE A 466 -5.45 4.38 -8.29
CA ILE A 466 -4.92 4.03 -9.62
C ILE A 466 -5.34 2.59 -9.98
N SER A 467 -5.64 2.31 -11.25
CA SER A 467 -5.82 0.93 -11.76
C SER A 467 -4.48 0.18 -11.88
N ILE A 468 -3.86 -0.07 -10.73
CA ILE A 468 -2.52 -0.68 -10.58
C ILE A 468 -2.47 -2.08 -11.19
N MET A 469 -3.55 -2.87 -11.12
CA MET A 469 -3.59 -4.20 -11.76
C MET A 469 -3.51 -4.09 -13.30
N GLU A 470 -4.40 -3.32 -13.92
CA GLU A 470 -4.48 -3.22 -15.38
C GLU A 470 -3.18 -2.66 -15.98
N LEU A 471 -2.61 -1.62 -15.36
CA LEU A 471 -1.31 -1.06 -15.78
C LEU A 471 -0.16 -2.08 -15.70
N LYS A 472 -0.27 -3.11 -14.84
CA LYS A 472 0.76 -4.16 -14.70
C LYS A 472 0.79 -5.10 -15.90
N ARG A 473 -0.39 -5.44 -16.44
CA ARG A 473 -0.54 -6.42 -17.53
C ARG A 473 0.02 -5.91 -18.86
N ILE A 474 0.08 -4.59 -19.04
CA ILE A 474 0.50 -3.93 -20.29
C ILE A 474 1.90 -4.39 -20.74
N GLY A 475 2.89 -4.38 -19.85
CA GLY A 475 4.25 -4.81 -20.19
C GLY A 475 4.32 -6.25 -20.66
N ALA A 476 3.59 -7.15 -19.99
CA ALA A 476 3.54 -8.57 -20.29
C ALA A 476 2.76 -8.88 -21.60
N ASN A 477 1.62 -8.22 -21.81
CA ASN A 477 0.87 -8.30 -23.07
C ASN A 477 1.70 -7.79 -24.26
N ILE A 478 2.45 -6.69 -24.12
CA ILE A 478 3.35 -6.19 -25.18
C ILE A 478 4.49 -7.17 -25.48
N GLU A 479 5.05 -7.83 -24.46
CA GLU A 479 6.05 -8.89 -24.66
C GLU A 479 5.46 -10.09 -25.43
N PHE A 480 4.32 -10.60 -24.97
CA PHE A 480 3.61 -11.73 -25.56
C PHE A 480 3.25 -11.48 -27.03
N SER A 481 2.64 -10.32 -27.33
CA SER A 481 2.30 -9.91 -28.70
C SER A 481 3.54 -9.78 -29.60
N LYS A 482 4.68 -9.33 -29.06
CA LYS A 482 5.95 -9.29 -29.82
C LYS A 482 6.48 -10.67 -30.17
N LYS A 483 6.32 -11.68 -29.30
CA LYS A 483 6.75 -13.06 -29.60
C LYS A 483 5.89 -13.73 -30.68
N GLN A 484 4.62 -13.35 -30.80
CA GLN A 484 3.74 -13.84 -31.89
C GLN A 484 4.04 -13.16 -33.24
N THR A 485 4.39 -11.87 -33.24
CA THR A 485 4.41 -11.03 -34.45
C THR A 485 5.82 -10.72 -35.00
N SER A 486 6.89 -11.07 -34.30
CA SER A 486 8.26 -10.66 -34.67
C SER A 486 9.30 -11.77 -34.46
N LYS A 487 10.50 -11.57 -35.03
CA LYS A 487 11.65 -12.45 -34.79
C LYS A 487 12.24 -12.34 -33.37
N TRP A 488 11.68 -11.53 -32.48
CA TRP A 488 12.19 -11.37 -31.12
C TRP A 488 11.79 -12.57 -30.24
N GLN A 489 12.76 -13.44 -29.95
CA GLN A 489 12.56 -14.67 -29.18
C GLN A 489 12.97 -14.59 -27.71
N GLY A 490 13.38 -13.41 -27.23
CA GLY A 490 13.85 -13.21 -25.85
C GLY A 490 12.74 -13.26 -24.80
N TYR A 491 13.15 -12.92 -23.58
CA TYR A 491 12.28 -12.55 -22.45
C TYR A 491 12.93 -11.38 -21.70
N SER A 492 12.13 -10.42 -21.28
CA SER A 492 12.55 -9.29 -20.46
C SER A 492 12.62 -9.73 -19.00
N HIS A 493 13.80 -10.15 -18.59
CA HIS A 493 14.19 -10.38 -17.20
C HIS A 493 14.78 -9.09 -16.59
N PRO A 494 15.01 -9.04 -15.26
CA PRO A 494 15.98 -8.12 -14.67
C PRO A 494 17.39 -8.38 -15.23
N ASN A 495 18.16 -7.33 -15.49
CA ASN A 495 19.53 -7.43 -15.99
C ASN A 495 20.55 -7.53 -14.84
N ASN A 496 20.16 -7.08 -13.66
CA ASN A 496 21.04 -6.83 -12.51
C ASN A 496 21.38 -8.07 -11.64
N ILE A 497 21.33 -9.29 -12.19
CA ILE A 497 21.55 -10.54 -11.43
C ILE A 497 22.65 -11.38 -12.10
N GLU A 498 23.72 -11.65 -11.34
CA GLU A 498 24.86 -12.41 -11.83
C GLU A 498 24.57 -13.92 -11.92
N LYS A 499 24.37 -14.41 -13.15
CA LYS A 499 24.07 -15.82 -13.49
C LYS A 499 25.18 -16.84 -13.13
N ARG A 500 26.22 -16.44 -12.39
CA ARG A 500 27.39 -17.27 -12.05
C ARG A 500 27.57 -17.50 -10.55
N GLU A 501 26.78 -16.86 -9.70
CA GLU A 501 26.89 -16.95 -8.23
C GLU A 501 26.79 -18.41 -7.73
N PHE A 502 25.94 -19.23 -8.37
CA PHE A 502 25.60 -20.58 -7.91
C PHE A 502 25.67 -21.68 -8.98
N ALA A 503 26.51 -21.54 -10.01
CA ALA A 503 26.52 -22.43 -11.19
C ALA A 503 26.72 -23.95 -10.89
N ASN A 504 27.21 -24.32 -9.71
CA ASN A 504 27.42 -25.69 -9.25
C ASN A 504 26.37 -26.17 -8.21
N LYS A 505 25.28 -25.43 -7.99
CA LYS A 505 24.25 -25.72 -6.98
C LYS A 505 22.92 -26.11 -7.60
N SER A 506 22.18 -26.95 -6.88
CA SER A 506 20.94 -27.61 -7.32
C SER A 506 19.83 -27.51 -6.28
N VAL A 507 18.60 -27.24 -6.72
CA VAL A 507 17.42 -27.18 -5.83
C VAL A 507 16.23 -27.91 -6.46
N GLY A 508 15.60 -28.77 -5.66
CA GLY A 508 14.34 -29.41 -6.01
C GLY A 508 13.15 -28.60 -5.52
N VAL A 509 12.24 -28.21 -6.41
CA VAL A 509 10.99 -27.51 -6.05
C VAL A 509 9.82 -28.46 -6.23
N ILE A 510 9.01 -28.65 -5.19
CA ILE A 510 7.91 -29.61 -5.16
C ILE A 510 6.58 -28.86 -5.29
N GLY A 511 5.95 -28.95 -6.46
CA GLY A 511 4.77 -28.18 -6.88
C GLY A 511 5.12 -27.04 -7.82
N ALA A 512 4.53 -27.03 -9.02
CA ALA A 512 4.64 -25.96 -10.01
C ALA A 512 3.51 -24.91 -9.86
N GLY A 513 3.01 -24.71 -8.63
CA GLY A 513 2.10 -23.61 -8.30
C GLY A 513 2.83 -22.25 -8.21
N PRO A 514 2.10 -21.13 -7.98
CA PRO A 514 2.68 -19.78 -8.02
C PRO A 514 3.87 -19.54 -7.08
N ALA A 515 3.90 -20.19 -5.92
CA ALA A 515 5.04 -20.13 -5.01
C ALA A 515 6.27 -20.85 -5.59
N GLY A 516 6.11 -22.09 -6.04
CA GLY A 516 7.19 -22.89 -6.63
C GLY A 516 7.76 -22.27 -7.91
N LEU A 517 6.89 -21.75 -8.79
CA LEU A 517 7.32 -21.01 -9.98
C LEU A 517 8.09 -19.73 -9.61
N SER A 518 7.61 -18.97 -8.62
CA SER A 518 8.31 -17.77 -8.16
C SER A 518 9.69 -18.10 -7.57
N SER A 519 9.79 -19.14 -6.74
CA SER A 519 11.07 -19.61 -6.21
C SER A 519 12.01 -20.08 -7.32
N ALA A 520 11.52 -20.92 -8.24
CA ALA A 520 12.32 -21.44 -9.35
C ALA A 520 12.88 -20.33 -10.25
N TYR A 521 12.06 -19.31 -10.56
CA TYR A 521 12.47 -18.16 -11.36
C TYR A 521 13.63 -17.38 -10.73
N TYR A 522 13.52 -17.01 -9.45
CA TYR A 522 14.56 -16.21 -8.78
C TYR A 522 15.82 -17.00 -8.46
N MET A 523 15.72 -18.31 -8.21
CA MET A 523 16.90 -19.17 -8.08
C MET A 523 17.63 -19.35 -9.42
N ALA A 524 16.90 -19.63 -10.51
CA ALA A 524 17.49 -19.78 -11.84
C ALA A 524 18.15 -18.50 -12.37
N LEU A 525 17.61 -17.32 -12.03
CA LEU A 525 18.26 -16.03 -12.35
C LEU A 525 19.67 -15.90 -11.74
N ARG A 526 19.91 -16.46 -10.54
CA ARG A 526 21.23 -16.47 -9.87
C ARG A 526 22.13 -17.64 -10.32
N GLY A 527 21.71 -18.39 -11.34
CA GLY A 527 22.45 -19.54 -11.89
C GLY A 527 22.31 -20.84 -11.09
N ILE A 528 21.41 -20.92 -10.12
CA ILE A 528 21.08 -22.18 -9.44
C ILE A 528 20.35 -23.09 -10.43
N LYS A 529 20.76 -24.35 -10.55
CA LYS A 529 20.00 -25.35 -11.31
C LYS A 529 18.73 -25.71 -10.56
N VAL A 530 17.56 -25.55 -11.20
CA VAL A 530 16.26 -25.89 -10.59
C VAL A 530 15.56 -27.00 -11.36
N ASP A 531 15.20 -28.08 -10.65
CA ASP A 531 14.29 -29.11 -11.11
C ASP A 531 12.95 -28.98 -10.34
N VAL A 532 11.84 -28.75 -11.05
CA VAL A 532 10.48 -28.61 -10.50
C VAL A 532 9.70 -29.91 -10.72
N TYR A 533 9.13 -30.48 -9.66
CA TYR A 533 8.36 -31.73 -9.66
C TYR A 533 6.88 -31.40 -9.45
N GLU A 534 6.02 -31.76 -10.39
CA GLU A 534 4.59 -31.45 -10.39
C GLU A 534 3.77 -32.74 -10.50
N ALA A 535 2.81 -32.92 -9.60
CA ALA A 535 1.97 -34.11 -9.54
C ALA A 535 0.92 -34.14 -10.68
N LEU A 536 0.49 -32.98 -11.15
CA LEU A 536 -0.44 -32.83 -12.27
C LEU A 536 0.23 -33.08 -13.65
N PRO A 537 -0.54 -33.40 -14.69
CA PRO A 537 -0.04 -33.44 -16.07
C PRO A 537 0.33 -32.06 -16.64
N VAL A 538 -0.09 -30.99 -15.97
CA VAL A 538 0.03 -29.59 -16.39
C VAL A 538 0.72 -28.74 -15.32
N LEU A 539 1.44 -27.70 -15.74
CA LEU A 539 2.14 -26.78 -14.83
C LEU A 539 1.20 -25.66 -14.37
N GLY A 540 1.36 -25.18 -13.13
CA GLY A 540 0.68 -23.97 -12.62
C GLY A 540 -0.18 -24.13 -11.38
N GLY A 541 -0.43 -25.36 -10.92
CA GLY A 541 -1.34 -25.63 -9.81
C GLY A 541 -2.68 -24.90 -9.98
N GLU A 542 -3.15 -24.24 -8.92
CA GLU A 542 -4.43 -23.54 -8.88
C GLU A 542 -4.63 -22.46 -9.96
N VAL A 543 -3.58 -21.88 -10.56
CA VAL A 543 -3.74 -20.93 -11.68
C VAL A 543 -4.10 -21.65 -12.98
N ALA A 544 -3.57 -22.85 -13.18
CA ALA A 544 -3.91 -23.69 -14.33
C ALA A 544 -5.28 -24.34 -14.16
N VAL A 545 -5.52 -25.00 -13.01
CA VAL A 545 -6.69 -25.89 -12.81
C VAL A 545 -7.79 -25.34 -11.89
N GLY A 546 -7.51 -24.34 -11.06
CA GLY A 546 -8.52 -23.69 -10.21
C GLY A 546 -9.19 -22.49 -10.89
N VAL A 547 -8.39 -21.58 -11.47
CA VAL A 547 -8.87 -20.33 -12.10
C VAL A 547 -9.39 -20.56 -13.53
N PRO A 548 -10.61 -20.13 -13.91
CA PRO A 548 -11.16 -20.28 -15.27
C PRO A 548 -10.41 -19.51 -16.36
N ASN A 549 -10.44 -20.02 -17.59
CA ASN A 549 -9.83 -19.37 -18.76
C ASN A 549 -10.41 -17.98 -19.07
N TYR A 550 -11.68 -17.74 -18.72
CA TYR A 550 -12.32 -16.43 -18.91
C TYR A 550 -11.78 -15.33 -17.97
N ARG A 551 -10.97 -15.70 -16.96
CA ARG A 551 -10.20 -14.79 -16.08
C ARG A 551 -8.69 -14.91 -16.26
N MET A 552 -8.19 -16.12 -16.51
CA MET A 552 -6.78 -16.38 -16.79
C MET A 552 -6.62 -17.29 -18.03
N PRO A 553 -6.50 -16.68 -19.22
CA PRO A 553 -6.24 -17.40 -20.47
C PRO A 553 -4.99 -18.28 -20.43
N ILE A 554 -5.07 -19.48 -21.01
CA ILE A 554 -3.96 -20.45 -20.99
C ILE A 554 -2.69 -19.96 -21.71
N ASN A 555 -2.80 -19.22 -22.82
CA ASN A 555 -1.62 -18.85 -23.62
C ASN A 555 -0.74 -17.82 -22.89
N GLU A 556 -1.38 -16.80 -22.32
CA GLU A 556 -0.80 -15.79 -21.45
C GLU A 556 -0.25 -16.39 -20.16
N TYR A 557 -0.93 -17.40 -19.60
CA TYR A 557 -0.41 -18.15 -18.47
C TYR A 557 0.88 -18.93 -18.84
N ASN A 558 0.85 -19.66 -19.95
CA ASN A 558 2.01 -20.41 -20.45
C ASN A 558 3.18 -19.47 -20.81
N HIS A 559 2.93 -18.24 -21.28
CA HIS A 559 3.97 -17.26 -21.58
C HIS A 559 4.84 -16.91 -20.37
N ASP A 560 4.26 -16.83 -19.16
CA ASP A 560 5.04 -16.69 -17.93
C ASP A 560 5.88 -17.96 -17.64
N ILE A 561 5.34 -19.18 -17.85
CA ILE A 561 6.11 -20.45 -17.70
C ILE A 561 7.27 -20.54 -18.69
N GLU A 562 7.05 -20.21 -19.97
CA GLU A 562 8.10 -20.26 -20.99
C GLU A 562 9.26 -19.30 -20.66
N SER A 563 9.00 -18.21 -19.92
CA SER A 563 10.06 -17.35 -19.39
C SER A 563 10.96 -18.08 -18.37
N LEU A 564 10.40 -18.96 -17.52
CA LEU A 564 11.18 -19.81 -16.60
C LEU A 564 11.97 -20.87 -17.36
N LYS A 565 11.36 -21.53 -18.35
CA LYS A 565 12.05 -22.52 -19.20
C LYS A 565 13.24 -21.89 -19.93
N SER A 566 13.13 -20.63 -20.35
CA SER A 566 14.23 -19.88 -20.98
C SER A 566 15.42 -19.60 -20.04
N LEU A 567 15.23 -19.70 -18.73
CA LEU A 567 16.28 -19.64 -17.71
C LEU A 567 16.91 -21.02 -17.41
N GLY A 568 16.44 -22.09 -18.05
CA GLY A 568 16.93 -23.46 -17.84
C GLY A 568 16.24 -24.22 -16.71
N VAL A 569 15.10 -23.75 -16.21
CA VAL A 569 14.28 -24.49 -15.22
C VAL A 569 13.74 -25.77 -15.87
N ILE A 570 14.02 -26.93 -15.25
CA ILE A 570 13.57 -28.25 -15.70
C ILE A 570 12.24 -28.57 -15.00
N PHE A 571 11.28 -29.15 -15.72
CA PHE A 571 9.96 -29.49 -15.20
C PHE A 571 9.63 -30.97 -15.39
N HIS A 572 9.19 -31.63 -14.31
CA HIS A 572 8.81 -33.04 -14.26
C HIS A 572 7.32 -33.15 -13.89
N THR A 573 6.43 -33.20 -14.88
CA THR A 573 4.98 -33.38 -14.65
C THR A 573 4.61 -34.85 -14.43
N ASN A 574 3.44 -35.09 -13.85
CA ASN A 574 2.98 -36.42 -13.38
C ASN A 574 3.90 -37.04 -12.30
N PHE A 575 4.73 -36.24 -11.63
CA PHE A 575 5.64 -36.66 -10.57
C PHE A 575 5.04 -36.30 -9.20
N LEU A 576 4.24 -37.22 -8.65
CA LEU A 576 3.78 -37.09 -7.26
C LEU A 576 4.97 -37.32 -6.31
N VAL A 577 5.25 -36.32 -5.47
CA VAL A 577 6.18 -36.45 -4.35
C VAL A 577 5.42 -36.90 -3.11
N ASP A 578 5.92 -37.95 -2.46
CA ASP A 578 5.38 -38.50 -1.23
C ASP A 578 6.50 -39.09 -0.35
N SER A 579 6.17 -39.58 0.85
CA SER A 579 7.13 -40.17 1.80
C SER A 579 8.08 -41.22 1.22
N ARG A 580 7.73 -41.88 0.11
CA ARG A 580 8.54 -42.95 -0.50
C ARG A 580 9.68 -42.43 -1.36
N ASN A 581 9.56 -41.23 -1.94
CA ASN A 581 10.52 -40.68 -2.91
C ASN A 581 11.12 -39.33 -2.52
N ILE A 582 10.55 -38.61 -1.54
CA ILE A 582 11.06 -37.30 -1.11
C ILE A 582 12.51 -37.36 -0.60
N SER A 583 12.92 -38.46 0.06
CA SER A 583 14.29 -38.68 0.53
C SER A 583 15.30 -38.89 -0.62
N GLU A 584 14.85 -39.39 -1.78
CA GLU A 584 15.70 -39.46 -2.98
C GLU A 584 15.93 -38.06 -3.57
N LEU A 585 14.91 -37.20 -3.52
CA LEU A 585 15.04 -35.79 -3.91
C LEU A 585 15.94 -35.02 -2.94
N GLU A 586 15.86 -35.30 -1.64
CA GLU A 586 16.73 -34.69 -0.61
C GLU A 586 18.20 -35.09 -0.79
N PHE A 587 18.49 -36.31 -1.27
CA PHE A 587 19.85 -36.72 -1.63
C PHE A 587 20.31 -36.16 -2.99
N LYS A 588 19.38 -35.84 -3.90
CA LYS A 588 19.66 -35.39 -5.28
C LYS A 588 20.03 -33.90 -5.39
N HIS A 589 19.60 -33.07 -4.44
CA HIS A 589 19.72 -31.60 -4.49
C HIS A 589 20.38 -31.03 -3.24
N ASP A 590 20.98 -29.84 -3.33
CA ASP A 590 21.57 -29.15 -2.19
C ASP A 590 20.52 -28.59 -1.20
N ALA A 591 19.28 -28.39 -1.65
CA ALA A 591 18.12 -27.97 -0.86
C ALA A 591 16.80 -28.36 -1.53
N LEU A 592 15.70 -28.39 -0.78
CA LEU A 592 14.34 -28.56 -1.30
C LEU A 592 13.39 -27.41 -0.89
N VAL A 593 12.45 -27.08 -1.78
CA VAL A 593 11.35 -26.14 -1.53
C VAL A 593 10.01 -26.83 -1.73
N ILE A 594 9.21 -26.96 -0.67
CA ILE A 594 7.85 -27.54 -0.72
C ILE A 594 6.83 -26.43 -1.02
N ALA A 595 6.17 -26.50 -2.18
CA ALA A 595 5.27 -25.48 -2.69
C ALA A 595 3.94 -26.05 -3.24
N VAL A 596 3.47 -27.13 -2.61
CA VAL A 596 2.35 -27.99 -3.06
C VAL A 596 0.95 -27.38 -2.92
N GLY A 597 0.80 -26.30 -2.17
CA GLY A 597 -0.49 -25.64 -1.95
C GLY A 597 -1.47 -26.46 -1.10
N THR A 598 -2.77 -26.33 -1.39
CA THR A 598 -3.87 -27.01 -0.66
C THR A 598 -4.92 -27.55 -1.64
N ARG A 599 -4.84 -28.82 -2.06
CA ARG A 599 -5.70 -29.36 -3.14
C ARG A 599 -6.95 -30.09 -2.63
N ALA A 600 -7.02 -30.44 -1.34
CA ALA A 600 -8.25 -31.02 -0.77
C ALA A 600 -9.34 -29.95 -0.56
N SER A 601 -10.55 -30.21 -1.06
CA SER A 601 -11.73 -29.40 -0.73
C SER A 601 -12.21 -29.71 0.70
N LYS A 602 -12.42 -28.69 1.54
CA LYS A 602 -13.00 -28.91 2.87
C LYS A 602 -14.48 -29.33 2.79
N LYS A 603 -14.85 -30.25 3.68
CA LYS A 603 -16.24 -30.68 3.92
C LYS A 603 -17.12 -29.54 4.44
N LEU A 604 -18.42 -29.63 4.19
CA LEU A 604 -19.45 -28.66 4.55
C LEU A 604 -19.83 -28.71 6.03
N GLY A 605 -19.79 -29.90 6.65
CA GLY A 605 -20.13 -30.12 8.06
C GLY A 605 -21.63 -30.21 8.36
N CYS A 606 -22.47 -30.55 7.36
CA CYS A 606 -23.90 -30.78 7.59
C CYS A 606 -24.19 -32.18 8.15
N LYS A 607 -25.39 -32.39 8.72
CA LYS A 607 -25.70 -33.50 9.64
C LYS A 607 -25.47 -34.90 9.06
N ASN A 608 -25.69 -35.07 7.75
CA ASN A 608 -25.63 -36.34 7.03
C ASN A 608 -24.72 -36.26 5.79
N GLU A 609 -23.63 -35.51 5.86
CA GLU A 609 -22.75 -35.23 4.71
C GLU A 609 -22.08 -36.49 4.11
N ASN A 610 -22.69 -37.04 3.05
CA ASN A 610 -22.14 -38.14 2.27
C ASN A 610 -21.50 -37.64 0.97
N THR A 611 -20.16 -37.57 0.97
CA THR A 611 -19.37 -37.11 -0.19
C THR A 611 -19.36 -38.07 -1.39
N SER A 612 -20.04 -39.22 -1.28
CA SER A 612 -20.11 -40.27 -2.31
C SER A 612 -21.40 -40.22 -3.14
N LEU A 613 -22.32 -39.30 -2.83
CA LEU A 613 -23.60 -39.19 -3.50
C LEU A 613 -23.47 -38.69 -4.94
N LYS A 614 -24.29 -39.22 -5.84
CA LYS A 614 -24.39 -38.73 -7.21
C LYS A 614 -24.92 -37.29 -7.17
N GLY A 615 -24.10 -36.35 -7.62
CA GLY A 615 -24.37 -34.91 -7.57
C GLY A 615 -23.63 -34.15 -6.46
N TYR A 616 -22.95 -34.83 -5.54
CA TYR A 616 -21.98 -34.18 -4.65
C TYR A 616 -20.65 -33.98 -5.41
N LEU A 617 -20.28 -32.73 -5.71
CA LEU A 617 -19.05 -32.41 -6.45
C LEU A 617 -18.15 -31.47 -5.61
N PRO A 618 -17.02 -31.95 -5.05
CA PRO A 618 -16.08 -31.07 -4.34
C PRO A 618 -15.52 -29.98 -5.27
N ALA A 619 -15.50 -28.72 -4.83
CA ALA A 619 -15.17 -27.58 -5.70
C ALA A 619 -13.85 -27.74 -6.46
N ILE A 620 -12.76 -28.21 -5.83
CA ILE A 620 -11.46 -28.36 -6.53
C ILE A 620 -11.54 -29.43 -7.61
N LYS A 621 -12.19 -30.58 -7.36
CA LYS A 621 -12.37 -31.62 -8.39
C LYS A 621 -13.28 -31.16 -9.53
N PHE A 622 -14.26 -30.30 -9.25
CA PHE A 622 -15.08 -29.68 -10.28
C PHE A 622 -14.25 -28.71 -11.13
N MET A 623 -13.51 -27.78 -10.52
CA MET A 623 -12.67 -26.82 -11.26
C MET A 623 -11.55 -27.52 -12.05
N ASP A 624 -10.89 -28.52 -11.46
CA ASP A 624 -9.93 -29.39 -12.14
C ASP A 624 -10.54 -29.97 -13.43
N SER A 625 -11.74 -30.55 -13.33
CA SER A 625 -12.43 -31.16 -14.48
C SER A 625 -12.76 -30.13 -15.56
N VAL A 626 -13.25 -28.95 -15.18
CA VAL A 626 -13.59 -27.86 -16.11
C VAL A 626 -12.34 -27.34 -16.82
N ASN A 627 -11.29 -27.02 -16.06
CA ASN A 627 -10.09 -26.36 -16.60
C ASN A 627 -9.18 -27.34 -17.36
N LEU A 628 -9.03 -28.59 -16.93
CA LEU A 628 -8.27 -29.60 -17.68
C LEU A 628 -8.93 -29.87 -19.04
N ALA A 629 -10.26 -30.02 -19.09
CA ALA A 629 -10.97 -30.22 -20.34
C ALA A 629 -10.94 -28.95 -21.22
N GLN A 630 -11.31 -27.78 -20.68
CA GLN A 630 -11.47 -26.56 -21.48
C GLN A 630 -10.14 -25.92 -21.93
N LYS A 631 -9.11 -25.91 -21.08
CA LYS A 631 -7.82 -25.27 -21.41
C LYS A 631 -6.84 -26.23 -22.09
N PHE A 632 -6.79 -27.48 -21.61
CA PHE A 632 -5.73 -28.43 -21.98
C PHE A 632 -6.24 -29.61 -22.83
N ASN A 633 -7.55 -29.73 -23.07
CA ASN A 633 -8.18 -30.87 -23.75
C ASN A 633 -7.87 -32.22 -23.07
N ILE A 634 -7.89 -32.23 -21.73
CA ILE A 634 -7.67 -33.40 -20.87
C ILE A 634 -8.96 -33.72 -20.11
N GLY A 635 -9.60 -34.83 -20.43
CA GLY A 635 -10.88 -35.24 -19.83
C GLY A 635 -12.11 -34.63 -20.52
N GLU A 636 -13.27 -34.69 -19.85
CA GLU A 636 -14.55 -34.23 -20.37
C GLU A 636 -15.14 -33.12 -19.49
N LEU A 637 -15.92 -32.21 -20.09
CA LEU A 637 -16.60 -31.14 -19.36
C LEU A 637 -17.77 -31.69 -18.53
N PRO A 638 -17.95 -31.25 -17.27
CA PRO A 638 -19.11 -31.61 -16.46
C PRO A 638 -20.43 -31.17 -17.12
N ASN A 639 -21.26 -32.13 -17.50
CA ASN A 639 -22.57 -31.85 -18.09
C ASN A 639 -23.57 -31.37 -17.03
N LEU A 640 -23.78 -30.05 -16.98
CA LEU A 640 -24.76 -29.39 -16.11
C LEU A 640 -26.04 -28.98 -16.85
N ALA A 641 -26.22 -29.41 -18.11
CA ALA A 641 -27.36 -29.01 -18.94
C ALA A 641 -28.71 -29.32 -18.26
N GLY A 642 -29.48 -28.27 -17.99
CA GLY A 642 -30.80 -28.38 -17.36
C GLY A 642 -30.78 -28.80 -15.88
N LYS A 643 -29.64 -28.63 -15.17
CA LYS A 643 -29.50 -28.98 -13.74
C LYS A 643 -29.68 -27.79 -12.82
N LYS A 644 -30.30 -28.03 -11.66
CA LYS A 644 -30.34 -27.11 -10.54
C LYS A 644 -29.08 -27.29 -9.70
N VAL A 645 -28.18 -26.32 -9.75
CA VAL A 645 -26.88 -26.35 -9.08
C VAL A 645 -26.89 -25.44 -7.85
N VAL A 646 -26.44 -25.95 -6.71
CA VAL A 646 -26.27 -25.20 -5.48
C VAL A 646 -24.79 -25.20 -5.09
N CYS A 647 -24.16 -24.04 -5.14
CA CYS A 647 -22.82 -23.81 -4.60
C CYS A 647 -22.93 -23.31 -3.15
N VAL A 648 -22.03 -23.73 -2.27
CA VAL A 648 -21.95 -23.24 -0.88
C VAL A 648 -20.57 -22.66 -0.62
N GLY A 649 -20.47 -21.33 -0.53
CA GLY A 649 -19.17 -20.64 -0.50
C GLY A 649 -19.29 -19.14 -0.28
N GLY A 650 -18.16 -18.44 -0.35
CA GLY A 650 -18.08 -16.99 -0.14
C GLY A 650 -16.64 -16.45 -0.25
N GLY A 651 -15.93 -16.90 -1.28
CA GLY A 651 -14.55 -16.54 -1.64
C GLY A 651 -14.30 -16.77 -3.14
N PHE A 652 -13.11 -16.44 -3.67
CA PHE A 652 -12.86 -16.41 -5.12
C PHE A 652 -13.24 -17.70 -5.84
N THR A 653 -12.77 -18.86 -5.37
CA THR A 653 -13.11 -20.18 -5.93
C THR A 653 -14.62 -20.41 -6.06
N SER A 654 -15.43 -19.90 -5.12
CA SER A 654 -16.89 -20.06 -5.20
C SER A 654 -17.51 -19.20 -6.30
N MET A 655 -16.96 -18.01 -6.59
CA MET A 655 -17.41 -17.19 -7.73
C MET A 655 -17.04 -17.87 -9.06
N ASP A 656 -15.81 -18.39 -9.15
CA ASP A 656 -15.35 -19.16 -10.31
C ASP A 656 -16.24 -20.40 -10.57
N VAL A 657 -16.59 -21.14 -9.51
CA VAL A 657 -17.52 -22.28 -9.58
C VAL A 657 -18.87 -21.88 -10.18
N VAL A 658 -19.56 -20.87 -9.63
CA VAL A 658 -20.93 -20.54 -10.08
C VAL A 658 -20.96 -19.97 -11.49
N ARG A 659 -19.96 -19.16 -11.85
CA ARG A 659 -19.79 -18.60 -13.19
C ARG A 659 -19.44 -19.67 -14.23
N CYS A 660 -18.70 -20.72 -13.86
CA CYS A 660 -18.54 -21.92 -14.68
C CYS A 660 -19.84 -22.74 -14.81
N CYS A 661 -20.65 -22.83 -13.76
CA CYS A 661 -21.92 -23.57 -13.81
C CYS A 661 -22.93 -22.97 -14.81
N VAL A 662 -22.98 -21.65 -14.92
CA VAL A 662 -23.76 -20.94 -15.96
C VAL A 662 -23.29 -21.34 -17.36
N ARG A 663 -21.98 -21.26 -17.62
CA ARG A 663 -21.34 -21.60 -18.91
C ARG A 663 -21.50 -23.07 -19.33
N LEU A 664 -21.80 -23.96 -18.38
CA LEU A 664 -22.07 -25.39 -18.62
C LEU A 664 -23.58 -25.72 -18.73
N GLY A 665 -24.44 -24.71 -18.84
CA GLY A 665 -25.86 -24.87 -19.16
C GLY A 665 -26.76 -25.24 -17.97
N ALA A 666 -26.34 -24.95 -16.73
CA ALA A 666 -27.19 -25.12 -15.55
C ALA A 666 -28.50 -24.30 -15.69
N SER A 667 -29.65 -24.91 -15.39
CA SER A 667 -30.96 -24.23 -15.48
C SER A 667 -31.18 -23.21 -14.37
N SER A 668 -30.44 -23.34 -13.27
CA SER A 668 -30.40 -22.36 -12.19
C SER A 668 -29.14 -22.59 -11.35
N VAL A 669 -28.40 -21.52 -11.05
CA VAL A 669 -27.21 -21.57 -10.18
C VAL A 669 -27.48 -20.73 -8.94
N ILE A 670 -27.46 -21.36 -7.77
CA ILE A 670 -27.71 -20.70 -6.48
C ILE A 670 -26.43 -20.73 -5.64
N MET A 671 -26.03 -19.57 -5.13
CA MET A 671 -24.97 -19.44 -4.12
C MET A 671 -25.59 -19.35 -2.73
N LEU A 672 -25.42 -20.36 -1.89
CA LEU A 672 -25.71 -20.27 -0.47
C LEU A 672 -24.51 -19.69 0.29
N TYR A 673 -24.73 -18.58 0.99
CA TYR A 673 -23.73 -18.00 1.87
C TYR A 673 -24.30 -17.73 3.26
N ARG A 674 -23.60 -18.22 4.30
CA ARG A 674 -24.02 -18.10 5.71
C ARG A 674 -23.92 -16.70 6.32
N ARG A 675 -23.62 -15.67 5.54
CA ARG A 675 -23.32 -14.29 5.97
C ARG A 675 -23.97 -13.27 5.04
N ASP A 676 -23.82 -11.99 5.35
CA ASP A 676 -24.38 -10.88 4.56
C ASP A 676 -23.55 -10.57 3.30
N GLU A 677 -24.21 -9.91 2.35
CA GLU A 677 -23.65 -9.44 1.07
C GLU A 677 -22.37 -8.60 1.26
N ALA A 678 -22.39 -7.68 2.24
CA ALA A 678 -21.21 -6.88 2.59
C ALA A 678 -19.99 -7.73 2.98
N THR A 679 -20.19 -8.91 3.58
CA THR A 679 -19.08 -9.85 3.85
C THR A 679 -18.66 -10.63 2.60
N ILE A 680 -19.56 -10.94 1.65
CA ILE A 680 -19.15 -11.67 0.42
C ILE A 680 -18.27 -10.78 -0.46
N ILE A 681 -18.72 -9.55 -0.73
CA ILE A 681 -17.99 -8.53 -1.52
C ILE A 681 -16.59 -8.28 -0.94
N LYS A 682 -16.47 -8.24 0.40
CA LYS A 682 -15.20 -8.04 1.10
C LYS A 682 -14.25 -9.25 1.04
N ASN A 683 -14.78 -10.46 0.85
CA ASN A 683 -13.97 -11.69 0.75
C ASN A 683 -13.55 -12.00 -0.71
N THR A 684 -14.23 -11.42 -1.69
CA THR A 684 -13.93 -11.54 -3.12
C THR A 684 -13.47 -10.18 -3.65
N SER A 685 -14.14 -9.64 -4.65
CA SER A 685 -14.19 -8.20 -4.87
C SER A 685 -15.63 -7.80 -5.20
N LYS A 686 -15.86 -6.50 -5.46
CA LYS A 686 -17.15 -6.00 -5.96
C LYS A 686 -17.41 -6.52 -7.37
N GLU A 687 -16.38 -6.56 -8.19
CA GLU A 687 -16.39 -6.93 -9.61
C GLU A 687 -16.77 -8.42 -9.77
N GLU A 688 -16.13 -9.34 -9.04
CA GLU A 688 -16.45 -10.77 -9.12
C GLU A 688 -17.88 -11.09 -8.65
N TYR A 689 -18.39 -10.34 -7.67
CA TYR A 689 -19.77 -10.49 -7.20
C TYR A 689 -20.79 -9.95 -8.21
N HIS A 690 -20.58 -8.71 -8.69
CA HIS A 690 -21.44 -8.09 -9.70
C HIS A 690 -21.47 -8.91 -11.00
N GLU A 691 -20.31 -9.36 -11.48
CA GLU A 691 -20.24 -10.12 -12.74
C GLU A 691 -20.95 -11.49 -12.66
N ALA A 692 -21.01 -12.11 -11.47
CA ALA A 692 -21.77 -13.32 -11.24
C ALA A 692 -23.29 -13.06 -11.20
N CYS A 693 -23.73 -11.95 -10.58
CA CYS A 693 -25.14 -11.52 -10.60
C CYS A 693 -25.60 -11.17 -12.02
N GLU A 694 -24.77 -10.46 -12.80
CA GLU A 694 -25.00 -10.15 -14.22
C GLU A 694 -25.10 -11.42 -15.09
N GLU A 695 -24.36 -12.48 -14.75
CA GLU A 695 -24.42 -13.79 -15.40
C GLU A 695 -25.58 -14.68 -14.88
N GLY A 696 -26.47 -14.15 -14.03
CA GLY A 696 -27.70 -14.83 -13.59
C GLY A 696 -27.55 -15.72 -12.36
N VAL A 697 -26.46 -15.62 -11.60
CA VAL A 697 -26.30 -16.37 -10.33
C VAL A 697 -27.17 -15.77 -9.24
N VAL A 698 -28.00 -16.61 -8.60
CA VAL A 698 -28.88 -16.19 -7.51
C VAL A 698 -28.18 -16.37 -6.16
N PHE A 699 -27.98 -15.28 -5.41
CA PHE A 699 -27.36 -15.32 -4.09
C PHE A 699 -28.41 -15.43 -2.97
N GLN A 700 -28.28 -16.44 -2.12
CA GLN A 700 -29.09 -16.61 -0.92
C GLN A 700 -28.20 -16.45 0.34
N PHE A 701 -28.26 -15.25 0.90
CA PHE A 701 -27.51 -14.86 2.10
C PHE A 701 -28.09 -15.45 3.40
N LEU A 702 -27.32 -15.31 4.48
CA LEU A 702 -27.66 -15.76 5.84
C LEU A 702 -28.22 -17.20 5.90
N SER A 703 -27.69 -18.09 5.06
CA SER A 703 -28.21 -19.44 4.83
C SER A 703 -27.12 -20.51 4.88
N ALA A 704 -27.41 -21.68 5.45
CA ALA A 704 -26.50 -22.84 5.46
C ALA A 704 -27.27 -24.17 5.35
N VAL A 705 -26.65 -25.20 4.77
CA VAL A 705 -27.26 -26.53 4.64
C VAL A 705 -27.27 -27.23 6.01
N ASP A 706 -28.45 -27.65 6.45
CA ASP A 706 -28.68 -28.48 7.63
C ASP A 706 -28.44 -29.97 7.30
N GLU A 707 -28.98 -30.38 6.15
CA GLU A 707 -29.19 -31.78 5.77
C GLU A 707 -29.28 -31.90 4.24
N ILE A 708 -28.68 -32.94 3.67
CA ILE A 708 -28.78 -33.31 2.26
C ILE A 708 -29.91 -34.33 2.12
N ILE A 709 -30.88 -34.09 1.25
CA ILE A 709 -31.97 -35.03 0.98
C ILE A 709 -31.63 -35.83 -0.27
N GLU A 710 -31.37 -37.12 -0.08
CA GLU A 710 -31.04 -38.07 -1.14
C GLU A 710 -32.23 -38.95 -1.55
N GLN A 711 -32.18 -39.41 -2.80
CA GLN A 711 -33.03 -40.45 -3.37
C GLN A 711 -32.17 -41.31 -4.30
N ASP A 712 -32.24 -42.63 -4.20
CA ASP A 712 -31.49 -43.57 -5.05
C ASP A 712 -29.97 -43.29 -5.12
N SER A 713 -29.39 -42.90 -3.96
CA SER A 713 -28.00 -42.45 -3.77
C SER A 713 -27.59 -41.25 -4.64
N ARG A 714 -28.55 -40.38 -4.96
CA ARG A 714 -28.39 -39.10 -5.67
C ARG A 714 -28.96 -37.97 -4.80
N ILE A 715 -28.35 -36.79 -4.84
CA ILE A 715 -28.95 -35.58 -4.25
C ILE A 715 -30.25 -35.22 -4.99
N LYS A 716 -31.30 -34.87 -4.24
CA LYS A 716 -32.58 -34.42 -4.79
C LYS A 716 -33.03 -33.05 -4.24
N ALA A 717 -32.71 -32.77 -2.98
CA ALA A 717 -32.95 -31.48 -2.35
C ALA A 717 -31.95 -31.22 -1.21
N LEU A 718 -31.95 -29.99 -0.70
CA LEU A 718 -31.22 -29.57 0.49
C LEU A 718 -32.21 -28.94 1.47
N LYS A 719 -32.04 -29.24 2.75
CA LYS A 719 -32.71 -28.54 3.83
C LYS A 719 -31.79 -27.43 4.31
N ILE A 720 -32.28 -26.20 4.33
CA ILE A 720 -31.49 -24.99 4.56
C ILE A 720 -31.97 -24.30 5.82
N ASN A 721 -31.07 -24.09 6.77
CA ASN A 721 -31.26 -23.23 7.94
C ASN A 721 -31.05 -21.76 7.56
N ARG A 722 -31.90 -20.88 8.09
CA ARG A 722 -31.76 -19.41 7.98
C ARG A 722 -31.28 -18.81 9.29
N TYR A 723 -30.56 -17.70 9.19
CA TYR A 723 -29.91 -17.03 10.32
C TYR A 723 -30.22 -15.52 10.36
N GLU A 724 -30.21 -14.95 11.56
CA GLU A 724 -30.12 -13.50 11.78
C GLU A 724 -28.66 -13.14 12.09
N LEU A 725 -28.16 -12.05 11.49
CA LEU A 725 -26.82 -11.53 11.75
C LEU A 725 -26.87 -10.45 12.83
N ILE A 726 -26.65 -10.85 14.08
CA ILE A 726 -26.61 -9.95 15.23
C ILE A 726 -25.24 -9.26 15.24
N LYS A 727 -25.21 -7.97 14.92
CA LYS A 727 -24.00 -7.13 14.98
C LYS A 727 -23.86 -6.55 16.39
N SER A 728 -22.66 -6.60 16.96
CA SER A 728 -22.33 -6.04 18.27
C SER A 728 -20.99 -5.31 18.21
N ASP A 729 -20.79 -4.31 19.08
CA ASP A 729 -19.52 -3.56 19.16
C ASP A 729 -18.33 -4.47 19.50
N THR A 730 -18.60 -5.59 20.19
CA THR A 730 -17.63 -6.63 20.52
C THR A 730 -17.30 -7.56 19.35
N SER A 731 -18.16 -7.67 18.33
CA SER A 731 -18.00 -8.60 17.21
C SER A 731 -18.13 -7.90 15.86
N SER A 732 -16.99 -7.45 15.33
CA SER A 732 -16.88 -6.88 13.98
C SER A 732 -17.22 -7.85 12.83
N LYS A 733 -17.48 -9.13 13.14
CA LYS A 733 -18.05 -10.11 12.21
C LYS A 733 -19.53 -10.40 12.46
N GLY A 734 -20.12 -9.96 13.57
CA GLY A 734 -21.45 -10.37 14.02
C GLY A 734 -21.57 -11.86 14.34
N GLU A 735 -22.57 -12.19 15.16
CA GLU A 735 -22.99 -13.53 15.51
C GLU A 735 -24.14 -13.99 14.59
N LEU A 736 -24.21 -15.29 14.30
CA LEU A 736 -25.26 -15.89 13.47
C LEU A 736 -26.22 -16.67 14.36
N LYS A 737 -27.37 -16.07 14.67
CA LYS A 737 -28.43 -16.72 15.45
C LYS A 737 -29.32 -17.52 14.50
N LEU A 738 -29.59 -18.79 14.82
CA LEU A 738 -30.51 -19.63 14.06
C LEU A 738 -31.96 -19.12 14.19
N ILE A 739 -32.70 -19.11 13.09
CA ILE A 739 -34.16 -18.95 13.09
C ILE A 739 -34.74 -20.37 13.09
N GLU A 740 -35.28 -20.83 14.21
CA GLU A 740 -35.64 -22.24 14.41
C GLU A 740 -36.71 -22.73 13.43
N ASP A 741 -37.81 -21.98 13.27
CA ASP A 741 -38.84 -22.22 12.25
C ASP A 741 -38.47 -21.68 10.84
N GLY A 742 -37.24 -21.18 10.67
CA GLY A 742 -36.77 -20.56 9.43
C GLY A 742 -36.29 -21.54 8.36
N GLY A 743 -36.43 -22.84 8.58
CA GLY A 743 -35.95 -23.90 7.69
C GLY A 743 -36.71 -23.96 6.36
N VAL A 744 -35.98 -24.07 5.24
CA VAL A 744 -36.57 -24.15 3.89
C VAL A 744 -35.98 -25.30 3.08
N MET A 745 -36.83 -25.99 2.32
CA MET A 745 -36.43 -27.00 1.33
C MET A 745 -36.09 -26.36 -0.01
N LEU A 746 -34.91 -26.69 -0.57
CA LEU A 746 -34.46 -26.24 -1.88
C LEU A 746 -34.16 -27.44 -2.78
N GLU A 747 -34.80 -27.52 -3.96
CA GLU A 747 -34.49 -28.56 -4.95
C GLU A 747 -33.07 -28.41 -5.50
N CYS A 748 -32.35 -29.52 -5.63
CA CYS A 748 -30.95 -29.54 -6.00
C CYS A 748 -30.59 -30.85 -6.71
N ASP A 749 -30.05 -30.76 -7.93
CA ASP A 749 -29.46 -31.91 -8.64
C ASP A 749 -27.97 -32.08 -8.29
N ILE A 750 -27.28 -30.96 -8.06
CA ILE A 750 -25.82 -30.88 -7.90
C ILE A 750 -25.47 -29.93 -6.74
N LEU A 751 -24.75 -30.43 -5.74
CA LEU A 751 -24.19 -29.66 -4.62
C LEU A 751 -22.68 -29.48 -4.81
N ILE A 752 -22.20 -28.23 -4.77
CA ILE A 752 -20.78 -27.88 -4.87
C ILE A 752 -20.33 -27.15 -3.59
N PRO A 753 -19.67 -27.83 -2.63
CA PRO A 753 -19.07 -27.19 -1.47
C PRO A 753 -17.76 -26.49 -1.87
N ALA A 754 -17.77 -25.16 -1.78
CA ALA A 754 -16.65 -24.26 -2.07
C ALA A 754 -16.27 -23.45 -0.81
N VAL A 755 -16.25 -24.11 0.35
CA VAL A 755 -16.18 -23.47 1.66
C VAL A 755 -14.76 -23.08 2.12
N SER A 756 -13.73 -23.84 1.70
CA SER A 756 -12.28 -23.58 1.85
C SER A 756 -11.50 -24.81 1.33
N GLN A 757 -10.16 -24.77 1.32
CA GLN A 757 -9.24 -25.85 0.96
C GLN A 757 -8.41 -26.31 2.18
N GLU A 758 -7.80 -27.49 2.14
CA GLU A 758 -6.79 -27.95 3.10
C GLU A 758 -5.61 -28.69 2.42
N MET A 759 -4.51 -28.84 3.14
CA MET A 759 -3.30 -29.49 2.64
C MET A 759 -3.47 -31.00 2.66
N ASP A 760 -3.16 -31.63 1.52
CA ASP A 760 -3.29 -33.05 1.24
C ASP A 760 -1.96 -33.67 0.78
N PHE A 761 -0.84 -33.04 1.15
CA PHE A 761 0.51 -33.53 0.86
C PHE A 761 0.76 -34.87 1.60
N PRO A 762 1.05 -35.98 0.89
CA PRO A 762 1.20 -37.32 1.47
C PRO A 762 2.58 -37.51 2.13
N LEU A 763 2.86 -36.70 3.14
CA LEU A 763 4.07 -36.72 3.95
C LEU A 763 3.76 -37.24 5.35
N ASP A 764 4.47 -38.27 5.80
CA ASP A 764 4.42 -38.75 7.18
C ASP A 764 5.52 -38.11 8.06
N SER A 765 5.42 -38.32 9.37
CA SER A 765 6.29 -37.70 10.37
C SER A 765 7.74 -38.19 10.34
N SER A 766 8.07 -39.28 9.62
CA SER A 766 9.46 -39.77 9.53
C SER A 766 10.37 -38.84 8.71
N PHE A 767 9.81 -37.98 7.85
CA PHE A 767 10.62 -37.03 7.08
C PHE A 767 11.21 -35.90 7.93
N GLY A 768 10.67 -35.61 9.12
CA GLY A 768 11.22 -34.63 10.07
C GLY A 768 10.80 -33.17 9.87
N VAL A 769 9.80 -32.91 9.02
CA VAL A 769 9.15 -31.59 8.88
C VAL A 769 7.92 -31.53 9.78
N GLU A 770 7.86 -30.53 10.67
CA GLU A 770 6.71 -30.34 11.56
C GLU A 770 5.45 -29.82 10.84
N ILE A 771 4.29 -30.24 11.35
CA ILE A 771 2.97 -29.81 10.89
C ILE A 771 2.32 -28.93 11.96
N SER A 772 1.91 -27.73 11.56
CA SER A 772 1.25 -26.75 12.41
C SER A 772 -0.13 -27.22 12.89
N LYS A 773 -0.61 -26.62 13.97
CA LYS A 773 -1.98 -26.80 14.49
C LYS A 773 -3.10 -26.51 13.47
N TRP A 774 -2.79 -25.89 12.34
CA TRP A 774 -3.72 -25.60 11.25
C TRP A 774 -3.73 -26.65 10.14
N LYS A 775 -2.96 -27.75 10.28
CA LYS A 775 -2.66 -28.75 9.24
C LYS A 775 -1.95 -28.15 8.01
N THR A 776 -0.99 -27.27 8.27
CA THR A 776 -0.06 -26.71 7.27
C THR A 776 1.38 -27.02 7.69
N ILE A 777 2.35 -26.92 6.80
CA ILE A 777 3.77 -27.06 7.15
C ILE A 777 4.17 -25.93 8.13
N ALA A 778 4.85 -26.29 9.22
CA ALA A 778 5.42 -25.32 10.13
C ALA A 778 6.75 -24.76 9.57
N VAL A 779 6.91 -23.44 9.61
CA VAL A 779 8.11 -22.72 9.22
C VAL A 779 8.40 -21.58 10.19
N ASP A 780 9.61 -21.03 10.13
CA ASP A 780 9.89 -19.67 10.62
C ASP A 780 9.23 -18.63 9.70
N ASP A 781 8.46 -17.70 10.29
CA ASP A 781 7.66 -16.69 9.57
C ASP A 781 8.51 -15.72 8.72
N ALA A 782 9.79 -15.54 9.05
CA ALA A 782 10.68 -14.59 8.37
C ALA A 782 11.49 -15.23 7.22
N SER A 783 11.96 -16.45 7.40
CA SER A 783 12.86 -17.15 6.46
C SER A 783 12.20 -18.27 5.66
N PHE A 784 11.00 -18.72 6.06
CA PHE A 784 10.28 -19.84 5.45
C PHE A 784 11.04 -21.19 5.47
N SER A 785 12.06 -21.32 6.34
CA SER A 785 12.70 -22.61 6.62
C SER A 785 11.81 -23.49 7.50
N THR A 786 11.78 -24.78 7.21
CA THR A 786 11.13 -25.77 8.08
C THR A 786 12.03 -26.18 9.25
N THR A 787 11.54 -27.05 10.13
CA THR A 787 12.34 -27.71 11.18
C THR A 787 13.48 -28.59 10.67
N LYS A 788 13.48 -28.96 9.38
CA LYS A 788 14.55 -29.76 8.77
C LYS A 788 15.51 -28.87 7.98
N LYS A 789 16.79 -28.86 8.37
CA LYS A 789 17.83 -28.06 7.71
C LYS A 789 17.92 -28.40 6.22
N GLY A 790 17.90 -27.38 5.36
CA GLY A 790 17.91 -27.54 3.89
C GLY A 790 16.53 -27.70 3.26
N ILE A 791 15.46 -27.81 4.04
CA ILE A 791 14.08 -27.89 3.56
C ILE A 791 13.32 -26.60 3.92
N PHE A 792 12.72 -25.99 2.91
CA PHE A 792 11.94 -24.75 2.99
C PHE A 792 10.52 -25.00 2.48
N ALA A 793 9.54 -24.16 2.84
CA ALA A 793 8.17 -24.32 2.34
C ALA A 793 7.49 -22.97 2.01
N ALA A 794 6.62 -22.95 1.00
CA ALA A 794 6.08 -21.72 0.43
C ALA A 794 4.64 -21.86 -0.11
N GLY A 795 3.87 -20.77 -0.04
CA GLY A 795 2.50 -20.70 -0.54
C GLY A 795 1.48 -21.33 0.40
N ASP A 796 0.36 -21.77 -0.17
CA ASP A 796 -0.82 -22.14 0.63
C ASP A 796 -0.59 -23.38 1.52
N CYS A 797 0.41 -24.22 1.23
CA CYS A 797 0.80 -25.32 2.12
C CYS A 797 1.41 -24.87 3.45
N VAL A 798 1.80 -23.60 3.59
CA VAL A 798 2.24 -22.96 4.83
C VAL A 798 1.13 -22.09 5.43
N SER A 799 0.59 -21.15 4.65
CA SER A 799 -0.36 -20.15 5.15
C SER A 799 -1.82 -20.60 5.22
N GLY A 800 -2.13 -21.76 4.63
CA GLY A 800 -3.48 -22.04 4.14
C GLY A 800 -3.80 -21.22 2.88
N PRO A 801 -4.95 -21.48 2.22
CA PRO A 801 -5.34 -20.81 0.97
C PRO A 801 -5.52 -19.30 1.16
N LEU A 802 -4.63 -18.52 0.55
CA LEU A 802 -4.65 -17.05 0.53
C LEU A 802 -4.92 -16.53 -0.89
N THR A 803 -3.89 -15.96 -1.54
CA THR A 803 -4.00 -15.31 -2.85
C THR A 803 -2.71 -15.52 -3.64
N ILE A 804 -2.81 -15.57 -4.97
CA ILE A 804 -1.68 -15.85 -5.87
C ILE A 804 -0.49 -14.90 -5.61
N VAL A 805 -0.75 -13.62 -5.34
CA VAL A 805 0.30 -12.64 -5.05
C VAL A 805 1.02 -12.87 -3.70
N ASN A 806 0.36 -13.47 -2.69
CA ASN A 806 1.03 -13.92 -1.46
C ASN A 806 1.96 -15.09 -1.76
N ALA A 807 1.47 -16.11 -2.48
CA ALA A 807 2.28 -17.27 -2.87
C ALA A 807 3.52 -16.85 -3.68
N VAL A 808 3.38 -15.94 -4.64
CA VAL A 808 4.50 -15.38 -5.41
C VAL A 808 5.49 -14.62 -4.51
N GLY A 809 5.01 -13.80 -3.56
CA GLY A 809 5.86 -13.05 -2.64
C GLY A 809 6.66 -13.93 -1.68
N GLN A 810 6.03 -14.97 -1.13
CA GLN A 810 6.71 -16.01 -0.33
C GLN A 810 7.76 -16.75 -1.17
N GLY A 811 7.43 -17.11 -2.41
CA GLY A 811 8.37 -17.79 -3.31
C GLY A 811 9.63 -16.98 -3.61
N ARG A 812 9.52 -15.65 -3.76
CA ARG A 812 10.67 -14.72 -3.87
C ARG A 812 11.53 -14.74 -2.61
N ARG A 813 10.91 -14.63 -1.43
CA ARG A 813 11.60 -14.65 -0.13
C ARG A 813 12.38 -15.96 0.06
N VAL A 814 11.75 -17.10 -0.24
CA VAL A 814 12.39 -18.42 -0.18
C VAL A 814 13.58 -18.51 -1.14
N ALA A 815 13.48 -18.04 -2.38
CA ALA A 815 14.63 -18.08 -3.31
C ALA A 815 15.86 -17.30 -2.81
N SER A 816 15.62 -16.18 -2.12
CA SER A 816 16.68 -15.36 -1.51
C SER A 816 17.32 -16.05 -0.30
N VAL A 817 16.50 -16.60 0.61
CA VAL A 817 16.96 -17.34 1.79
C VAL A 817 17.69 -18.64 1.40
N VAL A 818 17.16 -19.38 0.42
CA VAL A 818 17.80 -20.60 -0.11
C VAL A 818 19.16 -20.26 -0.73
N ALA A 819 19.27 -19.18 -1.52
CA ALA A 819 20.55 -18.74 -2.06
C ALA A 819 21.57 -18.41 -0.95
N ASN A 820 21.15 -17.70 0.11
CA ASN A 820 22.02 -17.43 1.26
C ASN A 820 22.44 -18.72 1.98
N PHE A 821 21.51 -19.66 2.18
CA PHE A 821 21.78 -20.98 2.76
C PHE A 821 22.78 -21.80 1.93
N LEU A 822 22.65 -21.77 0.60
CA LEU A 822 23.58 -22.46 -0.32
C LEU A 822 24.98 -21.82 -0.35
N GLN A 823 25.10 -20.54 0.05
CA GLN A 823 26.35 -19.79 0.13
C GLN A 823 27.06 -19.94 1.48
N THR A 824 26.30 -19.99 2.59
CA THR A 824 26.82 -19.90 3.97
C THR A 824 26.66 -21.18 4.79
N GLY A 825 25.70 -22.04 4.45
CA GLY A 825 25.27 -23.16 5.27
C GLY A 825 24.33 -22.78 6.43
N GLU A 826 23.92 -21.51 6.53
CA GLU A 826 23.08 -20.94 7.58
C GLU A 826 21.78 -20.36 7.00
N VAL A 827 20.69 -20.41 7.78
CA VAL A 827 19.42 -19.78 7.41
C VAL A 827 19.39 -18.38 8.00
N ALA A 828 19.46 -17.36 7.14
CA ALA A 828 19.27 -15.97 7.55
C ALA A 828 18.64 -15.15 6.41
N ILE A 829 17.83 -14.16 6.80
CA ILE A 829 17.34 -13.10 5.90
C ILE A 829 18.42 -12.02 5.69
N ASN A 830 18.30 -11.27 4.60
CA ASN A 830 19.18 -10.15 4.26
C ASN A 830 18.64 -8.80 4.77
N ASP A 831 19.42 -7.73 4.61
CA ASP A 831 19.07 -6.39 5.12
C ASP A 831 17.87 -5.75 4.40
N ASP A 832 17.63 -6.09 3.13
CA ASP A 832 16.46 -5.63 2.39
C ASP A 832 15.17 -6.26 2.93
N GLU A 833 15.24 -7.56 3.26
CA GLU A 833 14.16 -8.33 3.85
C GLU A 833 13.83 -7.85 5.28
N ARG A 834 14.85 -7.55 6.09
CA ARG A 834 14.67 -6.88 7.40
C ARG A 834 13.94 -5.54 7.25
N MET A 835 14.35 -4.72 6.28
CA MET A 835 13.72 -3.42 6.02
C MET A 835 12.28 -3.57 5.51
N GLU A 836 11.98 -4.57 4.67
CA GLU A 836 10.61 -4.88 4.26
C GLU A 836 9.71 -5.19 5.46
N ASP A 837 10.17 -6.04 6.37
CA ASP A 837 9.38 -6.47 7.52
C ASP A 837 9.15 -5.32 8.52
N LEU A 838 10.20 -4.54 8.80
CA LEU A 838 10.12 -3.34 9.64
C LEU A 838 9.17 -2.29 9.05
N LEU A 839 9.24 -2.03 7.74
CA LEU A 839 8.35 -1.06 7.07
C LEU A 839 6.88 -1.49 7.16
N LYS A 840 6.61 -2.80 7.06
CA LYS A 840 5.27 -3.38 7.23
C LYS A 840 4.75 -3.30 8.68
N GLN A 841 5.64 -3.31 9.68
CA GLN A 841 5.29 -3.09 11.08
C GLN A 841 5.00 -1.60 11.38
N ILE A 842 5.79 -0.68 10.80
CA ILE A 842 5.60 0.77 10.91
C ILE A 842 4.32 1.22 10.18
N GLY A 843 4.06 0.65 8.99
CA GLY A 843 2.97 1.01 8.09
C GLY A 843 3.32 2.20 7.21
N VAL A 844 3.49 1.97 5.90
CA VAL A 844 3.89 3.02 4.94
C VAL A 844 2.71 3.89 4.47
N PHE A 845 1.47 3.43 4.67
CA PHE A 845 0.24 4.13 4.28
C PHE A 845 -0.45 4.86 5.45
N ASP A 846 -0.43 6.20 5.42
CA ASP A 846 -1.34 7.02 6.24
C ASP A 846 -2.46 7.61 5.37
N LYS A 847 -3.71 7.29 5.73
CA LYS A 847 -4.94 7.77 5.10
C LYS A 847 -5.26 9.23 5.42
N ASN A 848 -4.72 9.78 6.53
CA ASN A 848 -5.01 11.14 6.99
C ASN A 848 -4.05 12.16 6.36
N ARG A 849 -3.07 11.70 5.58
CA ARG A 849 -1.95 12.49 5.07
C ARG A 849 -2.36 13.36 3.89
N GLU A 850 -2.58 14.64 4.18
CA GLU A 850 -2.89 15.72 3.24
C GLU A 850 -2.07 15.66 1.94
N ILE A 851 -2.73 15.97 0.81
CA ILE A 851 -2.12 15.92 -0.53
C ILE A 851 -2.03 17.34 -1.10
N LYS A 852 -0.80 17.80 -1.33
CA LYS A 852 -0.50 19.14 -1.86
C LYS A 852 0.12 19.07 -3.25
N GLY A 853 -0.37 19.93 -4.15
CA GLY A 853 0.18 20.10 -5.51
C GLY A 853 -0.28 19.07 -6.55
N PHE A 854 -1.44 18.43 -6.35
CA PHE A 854 -2.08 17.54 -7.31
C PHE A 854 -3.54 17.96 -7.52
N LEU A 855 -4.06 17.75 -8.74
CA LEU A 855 -5.46 18.04 -9.08
C LEU A 855 -6.34 16.82 -8.74
N SER A 856 -7.45 17.08 -8.06
CA SER A 856 -8.55 16.13 -7.82
C SER A 856 -9.55 16.11 -8.99
N GLY A 857 -10.47 15.14 -8.97
CA GLY A 857 -11.57 15.02 -9.94
C GLY A 857 -11.23 14.23 -11.20
N ASN A 858 -10.06 13.60 -11.27
CA ASN A 858 -9.73 12.69 -12.37
C ASN A 858 -10.23 11.29 -12.03
N THR A 859 -11.34 10.88 -12.65
CA THR A 859 -11.90 9.53 -12.51
C THR A 859 -10.90 8.44 -12.88
N ARG A 860 -10.98 7.29 -12.21
CA ARG A 860 -10.23 6.07 -12.55
C ARG A 860 -10.68 5.50 -13.90
N ALA A 861 -9.73 5.12 -14.74
CA ALA A 861 -10.02 4.35 -15.95
C ALA A 861 -10.51 2.94 -15.60
N VAL A 862 -11.61 2.53 -16.23
CA VAL A 862 -12.24 1.21 -16.10
C VAL A 862 -12.07 0.46 -17.41
N SER A 863 -11.67 -0.80 -17.34
CA SER A 863 -11.43 -1.66 -18.50
C SER A 863 -12.72 -2.15 -19.14
N ASP A 864 -12.73 -2.24 -20.47
CA ASP A 864 -13.84 -2.82 -21.22
C ASP A 864 -14.02 -4.31 -20.90
N LYS A 865 -15.28 -4.75 -20.89
CA LYS A 865 -15.66 -6.13 -20.60
C LYS A 865 -16.62 -6.70 -21.63
N LEU A 866 -16.53 -8.00 -21.84
CA LEU A 866 -17.54 -8.75 -22.59
C LEU A 866 -18.93 -8.58 -21.96
N GLN A 867 -19.95 -8.45 -22.79
CA GLN A 867 -21.33 -8.25 -22.33
C GLN A 867 -21.86 -9.51 -21.61
N PRO A 868 -22.68 -9.36 -20.55
CA PRO A 868 -23.13 -10.48 -19.72
C PRO A 868 -23.73 -11.65 -20.50
N GLU A 869 -24.63 -11.38 -21.44
CA GLU A 869 -25.38 -12.36 -22.22
C GLU A 869 -24.47 -13.17 -23.15
N TYR A 870 -23.40 -12.55 -23.65
CA TYR A 870 -22.40 -13.20 -24.49
C TYR A 870 -21.44 -14.04 -23.65
N ARG A 871 -20.83 -13.44 -22.62
CA ARG A 871 -19.81 -14.10 -21.80
C ARG A 871 -20.36 -15.25 -20.95
N ALA A 872 -21.65 -15.24 -20.62
CA ALA A 872 -22.32 -16.34 -19.94
C ALA A 872 -22.32 -17.65 -20.74
N GLY A 873 -22.17 -17.59 -22.07
CA GLY A 873 -22.16 -18.76 -22.96
C GLY A 873 -20.78 -19.26 -23.39
N ASN A 874 -19.67 -18.65 -22.95
CA ASN A 874 -18.33 -18.99 -23.43
C ASN A 874 -17.21 -18.84 -22.37
N PHE A 875 -15.98 -19.21 -22.72
CA PHE A 875 -14.79 -19.14 -21.85
C PHE A 875 -13.72 -18.16 -22.36
N GLU A 876 -14.11 -17.12 -23.12
CA GLU A 876 -13.23 -16.06 -23.62
C GLU A 876 -12.84 -15.06 -22.52
N GLU A 877 -11.73 -14.32 -22.67
CA GLU A 877 -11.27 -13.38 -21.62
C GLU A 877 -12.30 -12.26 -21.40
N VAL A 878 -12.90 -12.19 -20.20
CA VAL A 878 -13.98 -11.25 -19.90
C VAL A 878 -13.49 -9.81 -19.82
N ASN A 879 -12.29 -9.58 -19.29
CA ASN A 879 -11.72 -8.26 -19.04
C ASN A 879 -10.65 -7.95 -20.11
N LEU A 880 -10.99 -7.08 -21.06
CA LEU A 880 -10.13 -6.73 -22.20
C LEU A 880 -8.95 -5.81 -21.79
N GLY A 881 -9.04 -5.19 -20.61
CA GLY A 881 -7.99 -4.36 -20.03
C GLY A 881 -8.01 -2.92 -20.53
N PHE A 882 -6.84 -2.36 -20.77
CA PHE A 882 -6.66 -1.02 -21.33
C PHE A 882 -5.98 -1.10 -22.70
N ASP A 883 -6.43 -0.24 -23.61
CA ASP A 883 -5.61 0.16 -24.75
C ASP A 883 -4.44 1.06 -24.30
N ASN A 884 -3.60 1.49 -25.26
CA ASN A 884 -2.43 2.32 -24.96
C ASN A 884 -2.80 3.72 -24.44
N GLU A 885 -3.89 4.33 -24.90
CA GLU A 885 -4.31 5.68 -24.48
C GLU A 885 -4.89 5.65 -23.07
N MET A 886 -5.80 4.70 -22.79
CA MET A 886 -6.32 4.43 -21.45
C MET A 886 -5.17 4.17 -20.46
N ALA A 887 -4.23 3.29 -20.82
CA ALA A 887 -3.08 2.95 -19.98
C ALA A 887 -2.15 4.15 -19.73
N ILE A 888 -1.87 4.97 -20.75
CA ILE A 888 -1.05 6.19 -20.59
C ILE A 888 -1.78 7.23 -19.71
N ASN A 889 -3.07 7.47 -19.93
CA ASN A 889 -3.86 8.46 -19.19
C ASN A 889 -4.04 8.05 -17.71
N GLU A 890 -4.29 6.77 -17.43
CA GLU A 890 -4.38 6.24 -16.07
C GLU A 890 -2.99 6.24 -15.38
N ALA A 891 -1.92 5.85 -16.08
CA ALA A 891 -0.56 5.98 -15.57
C ALA A 891 -0.15 7.43 -15.30
N GLN A 892 -0.72 8.40 -16.04
CA GLN A 892 -0.50 9.83 -15.79
C GLN A 892 -1.05 10.31 -14.43
N ARG A 893 -2.13 9.71 -13.91
CA ARG A 893 -2.74 10.04 -12.61
C ARG A 893 -1.81 9.74 -11.41
N CYS A 894 -0.81 8.86 -11.59
CA CYS A 894 0.06 8.38 -10.51
C CYS A 894 0.99 9.48 -9.94
N MET A 895 0.92 9.67 -8.62
CA MET A 895 1.60 10.75 -7.88
C MET A 895 3.07 10.45 -7.51
N ARG A 896 3.60 9.28 -7.87
CA ARG A 896 4.97 8.83 -7.53
C ARG A 896 5.27 8.90 -6.02
N CYS A 897 4.42 8.26 -5.22
CA CYS A 897 4.47 8.26 -3.75
C CYS A 897 5.59 7.38 -3.17
N TYR A 898 6.79 7.48 -3.74
CA TYR A 898 7.98 6.92 -3.10
C TYR A 898 8.26 7.63 -1.77
N TYR A 899 8.91 6.92 -0.87
CA TYR A 899 9.57 7.41 0.33
C TYR A 899 10.96 6.77 0.45
N ILE A 900 11.83 7.41 1.23
CA ILE A 900 13.10 6.84 1.67
C ILE A 900 13.02 6.56 3.19
N SER A 901 13.66 5.47 3.60
CA SER A 901 13.81 5.06 5.00
C SER A 901 15.24 4.61 5.24
N MET A 902 15.75 4.78 6.47
CA MET A 902 17.08 4.34 6.86
C MET A 902 17.15 3.95 8.33
N CYS A 903 17.58 2.73 8.61
CA CYS A 903 17.99 2.31 9.95
C CYS A 903 19.47 2.57 10.18
N VAL A 904 19.85 2.89 11.41
CA VAL A 904 21.23 2.87 11.88
C VAL A 904 21.35 1.78 12.93
N VAL A 905 22.26 0.82 12.73
CA VAL A 905 22.48 -0.33 13.62
C VAL A 905 23.95 -0.45 14.02
N GLY A 906 24.22 -1.11 15.15
CA GLY A 906 25.58 -1.44 15.55
C GLY A 906 26.24 -2.53 14.68
N CYS A 907 27.56 -2.49 14.55
CA CYS A 907 28.35 -3.61 14.03
C CYS A 907 28.75 -4.57 15.16
N ASP A 908 28.46 -5.86 15.02
CA ASP A 908 29.00 -6.91 15.89
C ASP A 908 30.50 -7.12 15.61
N THR A 909 31.37 -6.42 16.35
CA THR A 909 32.83 -6.52 16.19
C THR A 909 33.49 -7.54 17.12
N GLU A 910 32.81 -7.97 18.18
CA GLU A 910 33.42 -8.81 19.24
C GLU A 910 33.35 -10.32 18.91
N SER A 911 32.30 -10.79 18.24
CA SER A 911 32.04 -12.22 18.01
C SER A 911 33.02 -12.94 17.04
N ARG A 912 33.88 -12.21 16.32
CA ARG A 912 34.85 -12.79 15.37
C ARG A 912 36.29 -12.86 15.87
N LEU A 913 36.69 -12.03 16.84
CA LEU A 913 38.10 -11.95 17.27
C LEU A 913 38.50 -13.13 18.17
N ASP A 914 37.61 -13.58 19.07
CA ASP A 914 37.89 -14.71 19.98
C ASP A 914 37.98 -16.08 19.29
N SER A 915 37.53 -16.18 18.03
CA SER A 915 37.58 -17.41 17.24
C SER A 915 39.00 -17.84 16.80
N ASN A 916 39.96 -16.90 16.82
CA ASN A 916 41.36 -17.17 16.56
C ASN A 916 42.18 -17.34 17.85
N ASN A 917 41.95 -16.51 18.87
CA ASN A 917 42.70 -16.59 20.14
C ASN A 917 42.50 -17.92 20.88
N ASN A 918 41.30 -18.53 20.79
CA ASN A 918 41.03 -19.82 21.43
C ASN A 918 41.69 -21.03 20.73
N LYS A 919 42.30 -20.88 19.55
CA LYS A 919 43.01 -21.99 18.88
C LYS A 919 44.42 -22.23 19.40
N GLU A 920 45.12 -21.21 19.88
CA GLU A 920 46.44 -21.39 20.50
C GLU A 920 46.37 -21.82 21.97
N ALA A 921 45.24 -21.58 22.65
CA ALA A 921 45.00 -22.04 24.01
C ALA A 921 44.80 -23.57 24.08
N LEU A 922 43.93 -24.13 23.23
CA LEU A 922 43.62 -25.57 23.24
C LEU A 922 44.73 -26.49 22.68
N GLN A 923 45.87 -25.94 22.24
CA GLN A 923 47.02 -26.73 21.76
C GLN A 923 48.14 -26.93 22.81
N LYS A 924 47.95 -26.52 24.07
CA LYS A 924 48.96 -26.65 25.13
C LYS A 924 48.59 -27.55 26.31
N GLU A 925 47.38 -28.09 26.36
CA GLU A 925 46.96 -29.06 27.40
C GLU A 925 46.89 -30.51 26.85
N THR A 926 47.63 -30.82 25.78
CA THR A 926 47.67 -32.16 25.18
C THR A 926 49.09 -32.59 24.74
N THR A 927 50.05 -32.49 25.66
CA THR A 927 51.39 -33.10 25.62
C THR A 927 51.82 -33.51 27.01
#